data_AF-A0A3Q2PB48-F1
#
_entry.id   AF-A0A3Q2PB48-F1
#
_cell.length_a   1.000
_cell.length_b   1.000
_cell.length_c   1.000
_cell.angle_alpha   90.00
_cell.angle_beta   90.00
_cell.angle_gamma   90.00
#
_symmetry.space_group_name_H-M   'P 1'
#
loop_
_entity.id
_entity.type
_entity.pdbx_description
1 polymer ?
#
loop_
_entity_poly.entity_id
_entity_poly.type
_entity_poly.pdbx_seq_one_letter_code
_entity_poly.pdbx_strand_id
1 'polypeptide(L)'
;MSRCLGLARFVLGSSHRTGLRSTSCARGLSSLTVPGDLQVRQQPRRSHPPVVWRNQWSSLGFSQQSYYSTQEVEKEPEEEPLHTIITDTESVEGSFSKHEFQAETKKLLDIVARSLYSEKEVFIRELISNGSDALEKLRHKMITAGGETAPMEIHLQTDGAKGTFTIQDTGVGMNQEELVANLGTIARSGSKAFLDALQNQTEASSTIIGQFGVGFYSAFMVADRVDVYSRSAEPDAPGYKWSSDGSGVFEIAEASGVQQGTKIVLHLKDDCKEFSSEDRVKEVVTKYSNFVSFPIFLNGRRLNTLQALWMMEPKEISDWQHEEFYRYIAQAYDRPRYTLHYRADAPLNIRSIFYVPDAKPTMFDVSREMGSSVALYSRKVLIQTKATDILPKWLRFLRGVVDSEDIPLNLSRELLQESALIRKLRDVLQQRVIRFLLDQSKKDPEKYNTFFEDYGLFMREGIVTTQEQDVKEDIAKLLRFESSALPAGQHTNLMEYGSRMKAGTRNIYYLCAPNRHLAEHSPYFEAMKQKDMEVLFCYEQFDELTLLHLREFDKKKLISVETDIVVDHYKEEKFEDSKPASERLTQEQADDLMAWMKNALGPRVTNIKLTPRLDTHPAMITVLEMGAARHFLRTQQLARTAEERAQILQPTLEINAGHDLIKKLHSLKDTNSDLAGLLLEQIYDNAMIAAGLNDDPRPMIARLNELLAKALEKH
;
A
#
# COMPACT_ATOMS: atom_id res chain seq x y z
N MET A 1 28.86 -26.21 -22.11
CA MET A 1 29.21 -27.65 -22.09
C MET A 1 28.45 -28.26 -20.91
N SER A 2 27.19 -28.69 -21.09
CA SER A 2 26.72 -29.96 -21.66
C SER A 2 26.47 -31.05 -20.60
N ARG A 3 25.17 -31.39 -20.49
CA ARG A 3 24.54 -32.67 -20.11
C ARG A 3 24.34 -32.97 -18.62
N CYS A 4 23.07 -33.00 -18.19
CA CYS A 4 22.26 -34.23 -18.21
C CYS A 4 20.76 -33.90 -18.25
N LEU A 5 20.00 -34.77 -18.93
CA LEU A 5 18.64 -34.61 -19.44
C LEU A 5 17.83 -35.88 -19.10
N GLY A 6 16.53 -35.71 -18.86
CA GLY A 6 15.47 -36.72 -19.08
C GLY A 6 14.91 -37.38 -17.81
N LEU A 7 13.61 -37.69 -17.69
CA LEU A 7 12.45 -37.57 -18.59
C LEU A 7 11.22 -38.15 -17.84
N ALA A 8 10.02 -37.55 -17.94
CA ALA A 8 8.73 -38.24 -18.18
C ALA A 8 7.52 -37.28 -18.05
N ARG A 9 6.55 -37.45 -18.96
CA ARG A 9 5.33 -36.65 -19.24
C ARG A 9 4.08 -37.56 -19.22
N PHE A 10 2.90 -36.91 -19.28
CA PHE A 10 1.52 -37.38 -19.61
C PHE A 10 0.68 -37.91 -18.43
N VAL A 11 -0.61 -37.56 -18.25
CA VAL A 11 -1.74 -37.67 -19.20
C VAL A 11 -2.86 -36.63 -18.93
N LEU A 12 -3.49 -36.12 -20.00
CA LEU A 12 -4.81 -35.47 -20.07
C LEU A 12 -5.86 -36.52 -20.49
N GLY A 13 -7.08 -36.45 -19.94
CA GLY A 13 -8.22 -37.28 -20.37
C GLY A 13 -9.56 -36.80 -19.83
N SER A 14 -10.53 -36.63 -20.72
CA SER A 14 -11.83 -35.97 -20.59
C SER A 14 -13.04 -36.92 -20.48
N SER A 15 -14.18 -36.37 -20.04
CA SER A 15 -15.59 -36.72 -20.38
C SER A 15 -16.34 -37.80 -19.55
N HIS A 16 -17.45 -37.45 -18.88
CA HIS A 16 -18.84 -37.60 -19.40
C HIS A 16 -19.95 -37.24 -18.39
N ARG A 17 -21.08 -36.78 -18.96
CA ARG A 17 -22.42 -36.45 -18.42
C ARG A 17 -23.13 -37.63 -17.72
N THR A 18 -24.08 -37.31 -16.83
CA THR A 18 -25.52 -37.68 -16.93
C THR A 18 -26.35 -36.99 -15.83
N GLY A 19 -27.62 -36.68 -16.14
CA GLY A 19 -28.63 -36.22 -15.18
C GLY A 19 -29.95 -36.97 -15.39
N LEU A 20 -30.88 -36.87 -14.43
CA LEU A 20 -32.34 -37.14 -14.50
C LEU A 20 -32.94 -36.73 -13.11
N ARG A 21 -33.90 -35.79 -13.01
CA ARG A 21 -35.38 -35.96 -12.95
C ARG A 21 -35.86 -36.98 -11.90
N SER A 22 -36.94 -36.86 -11.13
CA SER A 22 -38.05 -35.90 -10.90
C SER A 22 -39.05 -36.59 -9.94
N THR A 23 -40.12 -35.89 -9.51
CA THR A 23 -41.39 -36.36 -8.89
C THR A 23 -41.44 -36.46 -7.35
N SER A 24 -42.53 -36.20 -6.63
CA SER A 24 -43.82 -35.48 -6.81
C SER A 24 -44.66 -35.72 -5.53
N CYS A 25 -45.73 -34.94 -5.37
CA CYS A 25 -46.93 -35.16 -4.52
C CYS A 25 -46.86 -34.81 -3.02
N ALA A 26 -47.93 -34.37 -2.34
CA ALA A 26 -49.22 -33.73 -2.68
C ALA A 26 -50.05 -33.64 -1.38
N ARG A 27 -51.00 -32.68 -1.33
CA ARG A 27 -52.23 -32.60 -0.48
C ARG A 27 -52.03 -32.32 1.03
N GLY A 28 -52.85 -31.49 1.69
CA GLY A 28 -54.02 -30.72 1.30
C GLY A 28 -54.87 -30.35 2.53
N LEU A 29 -55.75 -29.34 2.35
CA LEU A 29 -57.03 -29.09 3.06
C LEU A 29 -56.93 -28.69 4.56
N SER A 30 -57.76 -27.82 5.15
CA SER A 30 -58.78 -26.87 4.69
C SER A 30 -59.38 -26.21 5.94
N SER A 31 -59.59 -24.89 5.86
CA SER A 31 -60.75 -24.11 6.37
C SER A 31 -61.20 -24.20 7.85
N LEU A 32 -61.36 -23.03 8.49
CA LEU A 32 -62.66 -22.58 9.03
C LEU A 32 -62.63 -21.11 9.49
N THR A 33 -63.76 -20.46 9.23
CA THR A 33 -64.16 -19.05 9.33
C THR A 33 -64.59 -18.59 10.74
N VAL A 34 -64.19 -17.36 11.15
CA VAL A 34 -64.99 -16.12 11.51
C VAL A 34 -66.32 -16.30 12.30
N PRO A 35 -66.89 -15.35 13.12
CA PRO A 35 -66.57 -13.93 13.47
C PRO A 35 -66.68 -13.56 15.00
N GLY A 36 -66.49 -12.26 15.34
CA GLY A 36 -67.40 -11.60 16.31
C GLY A 36 -66.84 -10.56 17.30
N ASP A 37 -67.06 -9.28 16.96
CA ASP A 37 -67.49 -8.14 17.82
C ASP A 37 -66.68 -7.59 19.02
N LEU A 38 -66.20 -6.34 18.82
CA LEU A 38 -66.53 -5.08 19.53
C LEU A 38 -66.70 -5.07 21.07
N GLN A 39 -65.83 -4.34 21.79
CA GLN A 39 -66.17 -3.07 22.48
C GLN A 39 -65.01 -2.43 23.30
N VAL A 40 -64.59 -1.24 22.83
CA VAL A 40 -64.37 0.05 23.52
C VAL A 40 -64.15 0.08 25.05
N ARG A 41 -62.99 0.62 25.50
CA ARG A 41 -62.93 1.59 26.64
C ARG A 41 -61.69 2.50 26.65
N GLN A 42 -61.96 3.78 26.39
CA GLN A 42 -61.36 5.08 26.77
C GLN A 42 -59.98 5.18 27.49
N GLN A 43 -59.03 5.85 26.78
CA GLN A 43 -58.21 7.06 27.07
C GLN A 43 -58.04 7.61 28.52
N PRO A 44 -56.93 8.35 28.86
CA PRO A 44 -56.49 9.58 28.16
C PRO A 44 -54.97 9.99 28.09
N ARG A 45 -54.66 10.82 27.06
CA ARG A 45 -53.72 11.99 26.91
C ARG A 45 -52.24 11.84 27.37
N ARG A 46 -51.18 12.33 26.67
CA ARG A 46 -50.94 13.58 25.91
C ARG A 46 -49.55 13.61 25.21
N SER A 47 -49.42 14.53 24.23
CA SER A 47 -48.26 15.35 23.74
C SER A 47 -47.26 14.88 22.64
N HIS A 48 -47.14 15.75 21.62
CA HIS A 48 -46.33 15.77 20.37
C HIS A 48 -44.82 16.03 20.54
N PRO A 49 -44.02 15.99 19.44
CA PRO A 49 -43.49 17.25 18.84
C PRO A 49 -43.36 17.18 17.27
N PRO A 50 -42.64 18.06 16.50
CA PRO A 50 -43.24 18.85 15.40
C PRO A 50 -42.63 18.73 13.97
N VAL A 51 -43.42 19.30 13.06
CA VAL A 51 -43.32 19.78 11.65
C VAL A 51 -41.98 20.33 11.10
N VAL A 52 -41.69 20.10 9.79
CA VAL A 52 -41.15 21.11 8.82
C VAL A 52 -41.71 20.87 7.38
N TRP A 53 -41.97 21.99 6.69
CA TRP A 53 -42.69 22.21 5.43
C TRP A 53 -41.89 22.06 4.12
N ARG A 54 -42.59 21.88 2.97
CA ARG A 54 -42.26 22.64 1.73
C ARG A 54 -43.43 22.78 0.73
N ASN A 55 -43.36 23.89 -0.01
CA ASN A 55 -44.38 24.60 -0.79
C ASN A 55 -44.82 23.96 -2.12
N GLN A 56 -46.04 24.33 -2.53
CA GLN A 56 -46.61 24.25 -3.88
C GLN A 56 -46.32 25.51 -4.70
N TRP A 57 -46.30 25.39 -6.03
CA TRP A 57 -47.08 26.26 -6.94
C TRP A 57 -47.20 25.70 -8.38
N SER A 58 -48.45 25.76 -8.90
CA SER A 58 -48.97 26.06 -10.27
C SER A 58 -48.38 25.36 -11.51
N SER A 59 -49.05 25.04 -12.63
CA SER A 59 -50.34 25.45 -13.26
C SER A 59 -50.66 24.55 -14.49
N LEU A 60 -51.96 24.36 -14.75
CA LEU A 60 -52.73 24.18 -16.01
C LEU A 60 -52.06 23.86 -17.37
N GLY A 61 -52.69 22.98 -18.17
CA GLY A 61 -52.59 22.97 -19.65
C GLY A 61 -53.04 21.67 -20.35
N PHE A 62 -53.80 21.79 -21.44
CA PHE A 62 -54.60 20.74 -22.14
C PHE A 62 -53.89 20.06 -23.34
N SER A 63 -54.44 18.89 -23.73
CA SER A 63 -54.67 18.30 -25.08
C SER A 63 -53.60 17.52 -25.89
N GLN A 64 -53.99 16.25 -26.15
CA GLN A 64 -54.10 15.50 -27.41
C GLN A 64 -52.90 14.86 -28.16
N GLN A 65 -53.09 13.53 -28.32
CA GLN A 65 -52.92 12.67 -29.49
C GLN A 65 -51.52 12.19 -29.94
N SER A 66 -51.37 10.89 -29.65
CA SER A 66 -50.61 9.78 -30.21
C SER A 66 -50.01 9.89 -31.62
N TYR A 67 -48.73 9.50 -31.72
CA TYR A 67 -48.18 8.75 -32.85
C TYR A 67 -47.36 7.57 -32.29
N TYR A 68 -47.51 6.40 -32.93
CA TYR A 68 -46.92 5.12 -32.53
C TYR A 68 -45.39 5.12 -32.72
N SER A 69 -44.67 4.58 -31.73
CA SER A 69 -43.29 4.11 -31.85
C SER A 69 -43.17 2.76 -31.14
N THR A 70 -42.62 1.77 -31.83
CA THR A 70 -42.27 0.44 -31.30
C THR A 70 -41.04 0.58 -30.40
N GLN A 71 -41.26 0.60 -29.09
CA GLN A 71 -40.24 0.28 -28.10
C GLN A 71 -40.75 -0.92 -27.30
N GLU A 72 -40.04 -2.04 -27.43
CA GLU A 72 -40.06 -3.09 -26.42
C GLU A 72 -39.67 -2.44 -25.09
N VAL A 73 -40.63 -2.34 -24.19
CA VAL A 73 -40.40 -1.98 -22.81
C VAL A 73 -39.70 -3.17 -22.18
N GLU A 74 -38.41 -3.04 -21.89
CA GLU A 74 -37.73 -3.89 -20.92
C GLU A 74 -38.58 -3.83 -19.63
N LYS A 75 -39.26 -4.93 -19.31
CA LYS A 75 -39.94 -5.06 -18.02
C LYS A 75 -38.88 -4.92 -16.94
N GLU A 76 -39.02 -3.91 -16.09
CA GLU A 76 -38.35 -3.87 -14.80
C GLU A 76 -38.52 -5.24 -14.12
N PRO A 77 -37.46 -5.84 -13.58
CA PRO A 77 -37.61 -7.08 -12.84
C PRO A 77 -38.58 -6.83 -11.68
N GLU A 78 -39.69 -7.57 -11.63
CA GLU A 78 -40.59 -7.58 -10.48
C GLU A 78 -39.74 -7.86 -9.23
N GLU A 79 -39.53 -6.86 -8.37
CA GLU A 79 -38.80 -7.03 -7.13
C GLU A 79 -39.49 -8.15 -6.32
N GLU A 80 -38.76 -9.23 -6.08
CA GLU A 80 -39.27 -10.32 -5.25
C GLU A 80 -39.67 -9.76 -3.87
N PRO A 81 -40.84 -10.12 -3.34
CA PRO A 81 -41.32 -9.58 -2.07
C PRO A 81 -40.34 -9.93 -0.95
N LEU A 82 -39.94 -8.92 -0.17
CA LEU A 82 -39.05 -9.10 0.98
C LEU A 82 -39.67 -10.09 1.97
N HIS A 83 -39.00 -11.23 2.16
CA HIS A 83 -39.36 -12.23 3.15
C HIS A 83 -38.48 -12.06 4.39
N THR A 84 -39.10 -11.70 5.53
CA THR A 84 -38.46 -11.73 6.84
C THR A 84 -39.35 -12.49 7.82
N ILE A 85 -38.73 -13.30 8.67
CA ILE A 85 -39.37 -14.01 9.78
C ILE A 85 -39.16 -13.29 11.12
N ILE A 86 -38.43 -12.16 11.10
CA ILE A 86 -38.13 -11.39 12.30
C ILE A 86 -39.31 -10.46 12.58
N THR A 87 -40.04 -10.75 13.66
CA THR A 87 -41.13 -9.92 14.17
C THR A 87 -41.01 -9.85 15.69
N ASP A 88 -41.11 -8.64 16.25
CA ASP A 88 -41.08 -8.41 17.70
C ASP A 88 -42.38 -8.96 18.33
N THR A 89 -42.35 -10.25 18.65
CA THR A 89 -43.52 -11.04 19.07
C THR A 89 -43.33 -11.70 20.43
N GLU A 90 -42.12 -11.60 20.98
CA GLU A 90 -41.70 -12.22 22.22
C GLU A 90 -42.16 -11.38 23.44
N SER A 91 -43.00 -11.95 24.30
CA SER A 91 -43.31 -11.41 25.62
C SER A 91 -42.60 -12.19 26.72
N VAL A 92 -42.03 -11.50 27.71
CA VAL A 92 -41.45 -12.14 28.88
C VAL A 92 -42.55 -12.49 29.87
N GLU A 93 -42.76 -13.79 30.09
CA GLU A 93 -43.69 -14.29 31.10
C GLU A 93 -42.96 -14.53 32.42
N GLY A 94 -43.51 -14.01 33.53
CA GLY A 94 -42.96 -14.19 34.87
C GLY A 94 -41.81 -13.24 35.24
N SER A 95 -41.00 -13.63 36.22
CA SER A 95 -39.87 -12.82 36.72
C SER A 95 -38.51 -13.38 36.28
N PHE A 96 -37.53 -12.50 36.11
CA PHE A 96 -36.16 -12.90 35.76
C PHE A 96 -35.44 -13.52 36.96
N SER A 97 -34.63 -14.55 36.69
CA SER A 97 -33.61 -15.04 37.62
C SER A 97 -32.22 -14.59 37.16
N LYS A 98 -31.39 -14.17 38.12
CA LYS A 98 -30.00 -13.77 37.88
C LYS A 98 -29.08 -14.97 38.08
N HIS A 99 -28.18 -15.18 37.13
CA HIS A 99 -27.15 -16.21 37.17
C HIS A 99 -25.81 -15.54 36.85
N GLU A 100 -24.72 -16.00 37.48
CA GLU A 100 -23.37 -15.55 37.17
C GLU A 100 -22.78 -16.38 36.02
N PHE A 101 -21.96 -15.73 35.20
CA PHE A 101 -21.21 -16.44 34.16
C PHE A 101 -20.23 -17.43 34.79
N GLN A 102 -20.19 -18.64 34.25
CA GLN A 102 -19.24 -19.68 34.64
C GLN A 102 -18.22 -19.91 33.52
N ALA A 103 -17.06 -20.46 33.87
CA ALA A 103 -16.00 -20.76 32.93
C ALA A 103 -15.52 -22.21 33.10
N GLU A 104 -15.37 -22.93 31.98
CA GLU A 104 -14.83 -24.29 31.98
C GLU A 104 -13.30 -24.25 31.92
N THR A 105 -12.65 -24.16 33.09
CA THR A 105 -11.20 -23.92 33.23
C THR A 105 -10.33 -24.88 32.43
N LYS A 106 -10.69 -26.17 32.38
CA LYS A 106 -9.94 -27.18 31.60
C LYS A 106 -9.97 -26.88 30.10
N LYS A 107 -11.13 -26.50 29.55
CA LYS A 107 -11.23 -26.12 28.13
C LYS A 107 -10.52 -24.81 27.84
N LEU A 108 -10.54 -23.84 28.76
CA LEU A 108 -9.78 -22.60 28.59
C LEU A 108 -8.27 -22.86 28.54
N LEU A 109 -7.74 -23.74 29.39
CA LEU A 109 -6.33 -24.16 29.29
C LEU A 109 -6.02 -24.83 27.95
N ASP A 110 -6.90 -25.70 27.46
CA ASP A 110 -6.72 -26.36 26.15
C ASP A 110 -6.72 -25.34 25.00
N ILE A 111 -7.64 -24.34 25.03
CA ILE A 111 -7.68 -23.24 24.06
C ILE A 111 -6.37 -22.44 24.09
N VAL A 112 -5.88 -22.08 25.28
CA VAL A 112 -4.61 -21.33 25.39
C VAL A 112 -3.42 -22.16 24.90
N ALA A 113 -3.41 -23.47 25.19
CA ALA A 113 -2.33 -24.37 24.81
C ALA A 113 -2.33 -24.79 23.34
N ARG A 114 -3.45 -24.66 22.61
CA ARG A 114 -3.57 -25.19 21.24
C ARG A 114 -4.05 -24.19 20.19
N SER A 115 -4.73 -23.13 20.60
CA SER A 115 -5.49 -22.29 19.65
C SER A 115 -5.26 -20.80 19.82
N LEU A 116 -4.64 -20.36 20.93
CA LEU A 116 -4.42 -18.94 21.15
C LEU A 116 -3.27 -18.39 20.30
N TYR A 117 -2.13 -19.07 20.30
CA TYR A 117 -0.93 -18.64 19.56
C TYR A 117 -0.80 -19.43 18.27
N SER A 118 -0.40 -18.75 17.19
CA SER A 118 -0.20 -19.41 15.90
C SER A 118 1.13 -20.15 15.84
N GLU A 119 2.17 -19.64 16.51
CA GLU A 119 3.51 -20.22 16.53
C GLU A 119 3.88 -20.70 17.95
N LYS A 120 4.36 -21.95 18.07
CA LYS A 120 4.75 -22.50 19.38
C LYS A 120 5.89 -21.71 20.03
N GLU A 121 6.83 -21.17 19.26
CA GLU A 121 8.01 -20.46 19.78
C GLU A 121 7.70 -19.22 20.64
N VAL A 122 6.48 -18.70 20.54
CA VAL A 122 6.01 -17.52 21.26
C VAL A 122 6.00 -17.68 22.78
N PHE A 123 5.99 -18.92 23.32
CA PHE A 123 6.10 -19.11 24.77
C PHE A 123 7.36 -18.46 25.36
N ILE A 124 8.48 -18.45 24.60
CA ILE A 124 9.74 -17.82 25.05
C ILE A 124 9.53 -16.31 25.22
N ARG A 125 8.85 -15.66 24.25
CA ARG A 125 8.50 -14.23 24.32
C ARG A 125 7.64 -13.93 25.55
N GLU A 126 6.61 -14.74 25.81
CA GLU A 126 5.71 -14.54 26.94
C GLU A 126 6.45 -14.67 28.28
N LEU A 127 7.28 -15.70 28.44
CA LEU A 127 8.03 -15.91 29.68
C LEU A 127 9.09 -14.84 29.91
N ILE A 128 9.81 -14.40 28.87
CA ILE A 128 10.76 -13.27 28.98
C ILE A 128 10.02 -11.98 29.34
N SER A 129 8.84 -11.74 28.76
CA SER A 129 8.01 -10.57 29.09
C SER A 129 7.59 -10.59 30.57
N ASN A 130 7.21 -11.75 31.11
CA ASN A 130 6.89 -11.90 32.53
C ASN A 130 8.11 -11.63 33.43
N GLY A 131 9.29 -12.12 33.06
CA GLY A 131 10.53 -11.84 33.77
C GLY A 131 10.87 -10.34 33.74
N SER A 132 10.72 -9.69 32.59
CA SER A 132 10.90 -8.25 32.43
C SER A 132 9.95 -7.44 33.31
N ASP A 133 8.67 -7.82 33.38
CA ASP A 133 7.68 -7.20 34.27
C ASP A 133 8.05 -7.38 35.75
N ALA A 134 8.54 -8.56 36.14
CA ALA A 134 8.95 -8.84 37.51
C ALA A 134 10.15 -8.00 37.93
N LEU A 135 11.11 -7.81 37.03
CA LEU A 135 12.26 -6.93 37.22
C LEU A 135 11.85 -5.46 37.28
N GLU A 136 10.91 -5.03 36.44
CA GLU A 136 10.41 -3.66 36.44
C GLU A 136 9.67 -3.31 37.74
N LYS A 137 8.83 -4.23 38.24
CA LYS A 137 8.20 -4.09 39.57
C LYS A 137 9.22 -4.01 40.69
N LEU A 138 10.27 -4.84 40.63
CA LEU A 138 11.36 -4.78 41.60
C LEU A 138 12.08 -3.44 41.53
N ARG A 139 12.41 -2.97 40.33
CA ARG A 139 13.06 -1.68 40.09
C ARG A 139 12.26 -0.53 40.72
N HIS A 140 10.94 -0.51 40.50
CA HIS A 140 10.05 0.50 41.09
C HIS A 140 10.03 0.43 42.63
N LYS A 141 9.92 -0.78 43.21
CA LYS A 141 10.00 -0.99 44.66
C LYS A 141 11.35 -0.48 45.23
N MET A 142 12.46 -0.78 44.56
CA MET A 142 13.81 -0.41 45.02
C MET A 142 14.04 1.10 44.96
N ILE A 143 13.59 1.77 43.89
CA ILE A 143 13.62 3.25 43.79
C ILE A 143 12.85 3.89 44.94
N THR A 144 11.69 3.31 45.30
CA THR A 144 10.85 3.82 46.39
C THR A 144 11.46 3.57 47.78
N ALA A 145 12.17 2.45 47.96
CA ALA A 145 12.74 2.03 49.24
C ALA A 145 14.17 2.54 49.49
N GLY A 146 14.85 3.10 48.49
CA GLY A 146 16.21 3.65 48.62
C GLY A 146 17.32 2.61 48.86
N GLY A 147 17.10 1.34 48.48
CA GLY A 147 18.05 0.24 48.68
C GLY A 147 19.07 0.05 47.55
N GLU A 148 20.15 -0.67 47.83
CA GLU A 148 21.14 -1.08 46.82
C GLU A 148 20.52 -2.06 45.80
N THR A 149 20.84 -1.88 44.51
CA THR A 149 20.28 -2.69 43.43
C THR A 149 21.02 -4.01 43.28
N ALA A 150 20.36 -5.12 43.64
CA ALA A 150 20.76 -6.45 43.19
C ALA A 150 20.78 -6.50 41.63
N PRO A 151 21.60 -7.39 41.02
CA PRO A 151 21.63 -7.55 39.57
C PRO A 151 20.22 -7.89 39.04
N MET A 152 19.72 -7.07 38.11
CA MET A 152 18.42 -7.24 37.46
C MET A 152 18.60 -7.86 36.08
N GLU A 153 18.35 -9.16 35.95
CA GLU A 153 18.70 -9.94 34.77
C GLU A 153 17.77 -11.14 34.56
N ILE A 154 17.75 -11.65 33.34
CA ILE A 154 16.99 -12.83 32.92
C ILE A 154 17.98 -13.87 32.40
N HIS A 155 17.89 -15.09 32.92
CA HIS A 155 18.71 -16.23 32.52
C HIS A 155 17.86 -17.28 31.83
N LEU A 156 18.35 -17.80 30.72
CA LEU A 156 17.80 -18.89 29.94
C LEU A 156 18.81 -20.04 29.96
N GLN A 157 18.32 -21.25 30.17
CA GLN A 157 19.14 -22.45 30.11
C GLN A 157 18.44 -23.53 29.30
N THR A 158 19.20 -24.18 28.42
CA THR A 158 18.75 -25.32 27.63
C THR A 158 19.50 -26.58 28.04
N ASP A 159 18.79 -27.71 28.16
CA ASP A 159 19.38 -29.03 28.43
C ASP A 159 18.75 -30.05 27.48
N GLY A 160 19.50 -30.40 26.43
CA GLY A 160 19.07 -31.36 25.43
C GLY A 160 19.00 -32.80 25.94
N ALA A 161 19.77 -33.14 26.98
CA ALA A 161 19.78 -34.50 27.54
C ALA A 161 18.54 -34.75 28.40
N LYS A 162 18.11 -33.75 29.18
CA LYS A 162 16.86 -33.81 29.95
C LYS A 162 15.64 -33.36 29.15
N GLY A 163 15.85 -32.72 28.00
CA GLY A 163 14.80 -32.12 27.20
C GLY A 163 14.06 -31.04 27.98
N THR A 164 14.80 -30.12 28.60
CA THR A 164 14.23 -29.04 29.42
C THR A 164 14.63 -27.66 28.92
N PHE A 165 13.71 -26.72 29.02
CA PHE A 165 13.95 -25.29 28.91
C PHE A 165 13.75 -24.65 30.28
N THR A 166 14.67 -23.78 30.70
CA THR A 166 14.58 -23.07 31.98
C THR A 166 14.72 -21.58 31.75
N ILE A 167 13.88 -20.80 32.43
CA ILE A 167 14.02 -19.34 32.55
C ILE A 167 14.09 -18.97 34.03
N GLN A 168 14.93 -18.00 34.37
CA GLN A 168 15.01 -17.45 35.71
C GLN A 168 15.22 -15.94 35.66
N ASP A 169 14.35 -15.18 36.33
CA ASP A 169 14.53 -13.75 36.57
C ASP A 169 14.92 -13.47 38.03
N THR A 170 15.62 -12.37 38.26
CA THR A 170 15.97 -11.86 39.60
C THR A 170 14.99 -10.81 40.11
N GLY A 171 13.73 -10.86 39.65
CA GLY A 171 12.70 -9.85 39.91
C GLY A 171 12.05 -9.95 41.29
N VAL A 172 10.85 -9.39 41.39
CA VAL A 172 10.11 -9.27 42.66
C VAL A 172 9.68 -10.61 43.27
N GLY A 173 9.63 -11.68 42.47
CA GLY A 173 9.14 -12.99 42.90
C GLY A 173 7.66 -12.99 43.28
N MET A 174 7.20 -14.10 43.85
CA MET A 174 5.82 -14.28 44.30
C MET A 174 5.78 -15.01 45.65
N ASN A 175 4.86 -14.61 46.52
CA ASN A 175 4.50 -15.38 47.71
C ASN A 175 3.47 -16.48 47.38
N GLN A 176 3.07 -17.29 48.37
CA GLN A 176 2.09 -18.38 48.17
C GLN A 176 0.74 -17.89 47.63
N GLU A 177 0.21 -16.80 48.17
CA GLU A 177 -1.08 -16.25 47.75
C GLU A 177 -1.02 -15.75 46.30
N GLU A 178 0.08 -15.08 45.93
CA GLU A 178 0.33 -14.60 44.57
C GLU A 178 0.52 -15.76 43.59
N LEU A 179 1.18 -16.86 43.99
CA LEU A 179 1.29 -18.07 43.16
C LEU A 179 -0.09 -18.66 42.86
N VAL A 180 -0.94 -18.81 43.88
CA VAL A 180 -2.31 -19.31 43.73
C VAL A 180 -3.15 -18.35 42.86
N ALA A 181 -3.08 -17.06 43.16
CA ALA A 181 -3.88 -16.03 42.49
C ALA A 181 -3.46 -15.83 41.04
N ASN A 182 -2.18 -15.55 40.78
CA ASN A 182 -1.69 -15.11 39.47
C ASN A 182 -1.45 -16.29 38.52
N LEU A 183 -0.98 -17.45 38.99
CA LEU A 183 -0.75 -18.62 38.14
C LEU A 183 -1.92 -19.61 38.15
N GLY A 184 -2.70 -19.64 39.24
CA GLY A 184 -3.85 -20.53 39.37
C GLY A 184 -5.16 -20.00 38.77
N THR A 185 -5.25 -18.70 38.46
CA THR A 185 -6.46 -18.08 37.89
C THR A 185 -6.21 -17.54 36.49
N ILE A 186 -6.86 -18.14 35.49
CA ILE A 186 -6.77 -17.69 34.10
C ILE A 186 -7.36 -16.27 33.99
N ALA A 187 -6.72 -15.43 33.17
CA ALA A 187 -7.11 -14.04 32.94
C ALA A 187 -6.92 -13.11 34.15
N ARG A 188 -6.20 -13.55 35.19
CA ARG A 188 -5.75 -12.68 36.28
C ARG A 188 -4.33 -12.19 36.00
N SER A 189 -4.14 -10.86 35.97
CA SER A 189 -2.84 -10.25 35.69
C SER A 189 -2.36 -9.41 36.87
N GLY A 190 -1.37 -9.92 37.60
CA GLY A 190 -0.70 -9.15 38.66
C GLY A 190 0.03 -7.91 38.12
N SER A 191 0.52 -7.95 36.87
CA SER A 191 1.10 -6.78 36.18
C SER A 191 0.07 -5.69 35.92
N LYS A 192 -1.16 -6.07 35.54
CA LYS A 192 -2.24 -5.11 35.34
C LYS A 192 -2.69 -4.48 36.67
N ALA A 193 -2.85 -5.27 37.72
CA ALA A 193 -3.17 -4.76 39.05
C ALA A 193 -2.11 -3.78 39.57
N PHE A 194 -0.83 -4.07 39.32
CA PHE A 194 0.27 -3.16 39.65
C PHE A 194 0.18 -1.84 38.87
N LEU A 195 -0.10 -1.88 37.56
CA LEU A 195 -0.31 -0.69 36.75
C LEU A 195 -1.48 0.16 37.24
N ASP A 196 -2.59 -0.47 37.60
CA ASP A 196 -3.78 0.24 38.09
C ASP A 196 -3.52 0.92 39.45
N ALA A 197 -2.66 0.33 40.30
CA ALA A 197 -2.19 0.94 41.54
C ALA A 197 -1.24 2.14 41.31
N LEU A 198 -0.58 2.21 40.15
CA LEU A 198 0.40 3.25 39.79
C LEU A 198 -0.18 4.43 39.01
N GLN A 199 -1.51 4.53 38.81
CA GLN A 199 -2.15 5.55 37.94
C GLN A 199 -1.82 7.03 38.28
N ASN A 200 -1.14 7.32 39.40
CA ASN A 200 -0.65 8.66 39.76
C ASN A 200 0.85 8.92 39.46
N GLN A 201 1.60 7.98 38.87
CA GLN A 201 3.02 8.12 38.53
C GLN A 201 3.29 7.71 37.06
N THR A 202 3.57 8.70 36.20
CA THR A 202 3.51 8.58 34.73
C THR A 202 4.65 7.80 34.07
N GLU A 203 5.80 7.62 34.73
CA GLU A 203 7.00 7.04 34.08
C GLU A 203 7.10 5.50 34.19
N ALA A 204 6.50 4.89 35.21
CA ALA A 204 6.56 3.43 35.42
C ALA A 204 5.47 2.64 34.67
N SER A 205 4.49 3.34 34.09
CA SER A 205 3.30 2.72 33.48
C SER A 205 3.50 2.23 32.04
N SER A 206 4.49 2.77 31.32
CA SER A 206 4.74 2.49 29.89
C SER A 206 5.66 1.27 29.65
N THR A 207 6.40 0.81 30.66
CA THR A 207 7.40 -0.27 30.52
C THR A 207 6.86 -1.68 30.79
N ILE A 208 5.76 -1.81 31.54
CA ILE A 208 5.13 -3.11 31.83
C ILE A 208 4.50 -3.67 30.56
N ILE A 209 4.78 -4.93 30.24
CA ILE A 209 4.32 -5.61 29.03
C ILE A 209 3.04 -6.42 29.30
N GLY A 210 2.91 -7.06 30.46
CA GLY A 210 1.82 -7.98 30.79
C GLY A 210 0.47 -7.28 31.02
N GLN A 211 -0.58 -7.74 30.32
CA GLN A 211 -1.93 -7.16 30.41
C GLN A 211 -3.02 -8.21 30.65
N PHE A 212 -3.00 -9.32 29.91
CA PHE A 212 -4.14 -10.23 29.80
C PHE A 212 -4.20 -11.35 30.84
N GLY A 213 -3.09 -11.71 31.50
CA GLY A 213 -3.08 -12.79 32.49
C GLY A 213 -3.20 -14.20 31.89
N VAL A 214 -2.75 -14.39 30.64
CA VAL A 214 -2.75 -15.70 29.96
C VAL A 214 -1.37 -16.15 29.44
N GLY A 215 -0.39 -15.25 29.40
CA GLY A 215 0.93 -15.50 28.79
C GLY A 215 1.69 -16.68 29.42
N PHE A 216 1.59 -16.87 30.74
CA PHE A 216 2.23 -17.99 31.44
C PHE A 216 1.79 -19.37 30.90
N TYR A 217 0.51 -19.55 30.58
CA TYR A 217 -0.02 -20.83 30.13
C TYR A 217 0.45 -21.22 28.72
N SER A 218 1.08 -20.31 27.98
CA SER A 218 1.79 -20.65 26.73
C SER A 218 2.88 -21.71 26.94
N ALA A 219 3.40 -21.87 28.16
CA ALA A 219 4.33 -22.94 28.51
C ALA A 219 3.74 -24.34 28.24
N PHE A 220 2.44 -24.54 28.43
CA PHE A 220 1.76 -25.82 28.19
C PHE A 220 1.57 -26.14 26.70
N MET A 221 1.86 -25.21 25.79
CA MET A 221 1.96 -25.53 24.36
C MET A 221 3.09 -26.53 24.11
N VAL A 222 4.21 -26.37 24.83
CA VAL A 222 5.48 -27.06 24.57
C VAL A 222 5.93 -28.01 25.68
N ALA A 223 5.32 -27.95 26.88
CA ALA A 223 5.73 -28.75 28.03
C ALA A 223 4.59 -29.64 28.56
N ASP A 224 4.94 -30.85 29.01
CA ASP A 224 4.03 -31.77 29.70
C ASP A 224 3.94 -31.48 31.20
N ARG A 225 4.98 -30.85 31.74
CA ARG A 225 5.04 -30.42 33.14
C ARG A 225 5.77 -29.10 33.24
N VAL A 226 5.26 -28.22 34.10
CA VAL A 226 5.89 -26.94 34.43
C VAL A 226 6.11 -26.88 35.94
N ASP A 227 7.37 -26.74 36.34
CA ASP A 227 7.75 -26.44 37.73
C ASP A 227 8.11 -24.96 37.84
N VAL A 228 7.57 -24.25 38.83
CA VAL A 228 7.90 -22.86 39.14
C VAL A 228 8.46 -22.81 40.56
N TYR A 229 9.63 -22.21 40.73
CA TYR A 229 10.23 -21.91 42.03
C TYR A 229 10.25 -20.40 42.17
N SER A 230 9.63 -19.85 43.21
CA SER A 230 9.58 -18.40 43.40
C SER A 230 9.82 -18.03 44.86
N ARG A 231 10.53 -16.93 45.07
CA ARG A 231 10.72 -16.31 46.38
C ARG A 231 10.49 -14.82 46.25
N SER A 232 9.51 -14.32 47.01
CA SER A 232 9.22 -12.90 47.09
C SER A 232 10.44 -12.11 47.59
N ALA A 233 10.59 -10.88 47.09
CA ALA A 233 11.61 -9.94 47.54
C ALA A 233 11.31 -9.33 48.93
N GLU A 234 10.16 -9.63 49.52
CA GLU A 234 9.83 -9.21 50.88
C GLU A 234 10.79 -9.86 51.90
N PRO A 235 11.18 -9.14 52.97
CA PRO A 235 12.06 -9.67 54.02
C PRO A 235 11.51 -10.98 54.61
N ASP A 236 12.38 -11.95 54.85
CA ASP A 236 12.08 -13.26 55.46
C ASP A 236 11.01 -14.10 54.74
N ALA A 237 10.68 -13.79 53.48
CA ALA A 237 9.72 -14.55 52.72
C ALA A 237 10.26 -15.98 52.40
N PRO A 238 9.49 -17.05 52.69
CA PRO A 238 9.87 -18.41 52.32
C PRO A 238 9.86 -18.60 50.80
N GLY A 239 10.62 -19.57 50.33
CA GLY A 239 10.58 -20.01 48.94
C GLY A 239 9.47 -21.02 48.72
N TYR A 240 8.87 -21.04 47.53
CA TYR A 240 7.82 -21.99 47.16
C TYR A 240 8.13 -22.68 45.85
N LYS A 241 7.67 -23.93 45.72
CA LYS A 241 7.56 -24.69 44.48
C LYS A 241 6.09 -24.83 44.10
N TRP A 242 5.73 -24.38 42.92
CA TRP A 242 4.46 -24.65 42.24
C TRP A 242 4.69 -25.67 41.12
N SER A 243 3.79 -26.63 40.94
CA SER A 243 3.92 -27.68 39.91
C SER A 243 2.56 -28.03 39.29
N SER A 244 2.53 -28.17 37.96
CA SER A 244 1.34 -28.61 37.23
C SER A 244 1.70 -29.33 35.93
N ASP A 245 0.82 -30.24 35.51
CA ASP A 245 0.82 -30.90 34.19
C ASP A 245 -0.13 -30.23 33.18
N GLY A 246 -0.81 -29.15 33.58
CA GLY A 246 -1.77 -28.44 32.74
C GLY A 246 -3.17 -29.08 32.66
N SER A 247 -3.45 -30.13 33.45
CA SER A 247 -4.72 -30.88 33.40
C SER A 247 -5.84 -30.31 34.31
N GLY A 248 -5.65 -29.09 34.82
CA GLY A 248 -6.63 -28.34 35.60
C GLY A 248 -6.36 -28.30 37.11
N VAL A 249 -5.30 -28.94 37.60
CA VAL A 249 -4.85 -28.86 39.00
C VAL A 249 -3.38 -28.45 39.08
N PHE A 250 -2.98 -27.91 40.22
CA PHE A 250 -1.59 -27.60 40.54
C PHE A 250 -1.34 -27.80 42.04
N GLU A 251 -0.08 -28.03 42.40
CA GLU A 251 0.36 -28.24 43.78
C GLU A 251 1.36 -27.15 44.17
N ILE A 252 1.33 -26.73 45.44
CA ILE A 252 2.31 -25.79 46.01
C ILE A 252 2.90 -26.37 47.29
N ALA A 253 4.22 -26.32 47.42
CA ALA A 253 4.94 -26.68 48.63
C ALA A 253 6.01 -25.62 48.96
N GLU A 254 6.34 -25.47 50.24
CA GLU A 254 7.49 -24.68 50.66
C GLU A 254 8.80 -25.35 50.19
N ALA A 255 9.76 -24.55 49.75
CA ALA A 255 11.02 -25.00 49.19
C ALA A 255 12.20 -24.19 49.73
N SER A 256 13.25 -24.90 50.16
CA SER A 256 14.51 -24.29 50.59
C SER A 256 15.46 -24.04 49.41
N GLY A 257 16.36 -23.07 49.53
CA GLY A 257 17.39 -22.78 48.51
C GLY A 257 16.87 -22.04 47.28
N VAL A 258 15.65 -21.51 47.33
CA VAL A 258 15.08 -20.68 46.25
C VAL A 258 15.70 -19.28 46.30
N GLN A 259 16.27 -18.84 45.18
CA GLN A 259 16.80 -17.49 45.01
C GLN A 259 15.66 -16.48 44.86
N GLN A 260 15.92 -15.20 45.16
CA GLN A 260 14.96 -14.13 44.89
C GLN A 260 14.58 -14.10 43.41
N GLY A 261 13.31 -13.84 43.14
CA GLY A 261 12.75 -13.82 41.79
C GLY A 261 12.01 -15.12 41.49
N THR A 262 11.99 -15.52 40.22
CA THR A 262 11.23 -16.69 39.76
C THR A 262 12.06 -17.53 38.79
N LYS A 263 12.09 -18.84 39.01
CA LYS A 263 12.66 -19.84 38.12
C LYS A 263 11.55 -20.75 37.60
N ILE A 264 11.44 -20.92 36.30
CA ILE A 264 10.44 -21.77 35.65
C ILE A 264 11.19 -22.84 34.84
N VAL A 265 10.86 -24.11 35.07
CA VAL A 265 11.42 -25.27 34.38
C VAL A 265 10.31 -25.95 33.57
N LEU A 266 10.50 -25.99 32.26
CA LEU A 266 9.60 -26.61 31.31
C LEU A 266 10.17 -27.98 30.95
N HIS A 267 9.43 -29.04 31.28
CA HIS A 267 9.72 -30.40 30.85
C HIS A 267 9.09 -30.58 29.47
N LEU A 268 9.90 -30.41 28.42
CA LEU A 268 9.42 -30.30 27.04
C LEU A 268 8.83 -31.62 26.55
N LYS A 269 7.73 -31.50 25.81
CA LYS A 269 7.14 -32.57 25.02
C LYS A 269 8.13 -33.10 23.99
N ASP A 270 7.93 -34.34 23.56
CA ASP A 270 8.78 -34.97 22.55
C ASP A 270 8.72 -34.25 21.20
N ASP A 271 7.56 -33.67 20.83
CA ASP A 271 7.38 -32.90 19.60
C ASP A 271 7.94 -31.46 19.69
N CYS A 272 8.45 -31.04 20.85
CA CYS A 272 8.91 -29.68 21.11
C CYS A 272 10.38 -29.62 21.60
N LYS A 273 11.16 -30.70 21.41
CA LYS A 273 12.56 -30.77 21.84
C LYS A 273 13.47 -29.74 21.16
N GLU A 274 13.05 -29.15 20.04
CA GLU A 274 13.77 -28.04 19.40
C GLU A 274 14.08 -26.89 20.36
N PHE A 275 13.23 -26.64 21.38
CA PHE A 275 13.43 -25.59 22.37
C PHE A 275 14.43 -25.96 23.50
N SER A 276 15.02 -27.15 23.43
CA SER A 276 16.22 -27.51 24.21
C SER A 276 17.53 -27.30 23.43
N SER A 277 17.44 -26.83 22.18
CA SER A 277 18.59 -26.40 21.39
C SER A 277 18.92 -24.94 21.69
N GLU A 278 20.20 -24.65 21.96
CA GLU A 278 20.66 -23.29 22.22
C GLU A 278 20.45 -22.38 21.01
N ASP A 279 20.79 -22.83 19.80
CA ASP A 279 20.68 -22.02 18.58
C ASP A 279 19.23 -21.64 18.31
N ARG A 280 18.30 -22.59 18.51
CA ARG A 280 16.87 -22.35 18.32
C ARG A 280 16.34 -21.31 19.32
N VAL A 281 16.68 -21.44 20.59
CA VAL A 281 16.28 -20.46 21.61
C VAL A 281 16.89 -19.08 21.31
N LYS A 282 18.15 -19.03 20.87
CA LYS A 282 18.82 -17.78 20.48
C LYS A 282 18.11 -17.08 19.33
N GLU A 283 17.68 -17.81 18.29
CA GLU A 283 16.89 -17.26 17.18
C GLU A 283 15.59 -16.61 17.68
N VAL A 284 14.85 -17.29 18.55
CA VAL A 284 13.57 -16.81 19.08
C VAL A 284 13.75 -15.57 19.95
N VAL A 285 14.76 -15.57 20.83
CA VAL A 285 15.10 -14.40 21.65
C VAL A 285 15.47 -13.20 20.78
N THR A 286 16.28 -13.44 19.73
CA THR A 286 16.70 -12.39 18.79
C THR A 286 15.51 -11.85 17.99
N LYS A 287 14.56 -12.71 17.62
CA LYS A 287 13.34 -12.33 16.88
C LYS A 287 12.43 -11.43 17.74
N TYR A 288 12.09 -11.82 18.96
CA TYR A 288 11.03 -11.16 19.72
C TYR A 288 11.47 -10.23 20.84
N SER A 289 12.62 -10.53 21.46
CA SER A 289 12.99 -10.00 22.78
C SER A 289 14.37 -9.33 22.79
N ASN A 290 14.96 -9.08 21.62
CA ASN A 290 16.29 -8.49 21.52
C ASN A 290 16.37 -7.05 22.09
N PHE A 291 15.23 -6.38 22.22
CA PHE A 291 15.13 -4.99 22.70
C PHE A 291 14.51 -4.88 24.11
N VAL A 292 14.35 -6.00 24.81
CA VAL A 292 13.94 -6.01 26.23
C VAL A 292 14.97 -5.25 27.06
N SER A 293 14.49 -4.47 28.05
CA SER A 293 15.30 -3.50 28.79
C SER A 293 16.34 -4.10 29.75
N PHE A 294 16.23 -5.39 30.07
CA PHE A 294 17.12 -6.08 31.02
C PHE A 294 18.05 -7.06 30.31
N PRO A 295 19.29 -7.29 30.77
CA PRO A 295 20.19 -8.28 30.21
C PRO A 295 19.58 -9.69 30.21
N ILE A 296 19.68 -10.35 29.05
CA ILE A 296 19.27 -11.74 28.84
C ILE A 296 20.52 -12.58 28.61
N PHE A 297 20.71 -13.60 29.43
CA PHE A 297 21.78 -14.58 29.30
C PHE A 297 21.20 -15.91 28.83
N LEU A 298 21.83 -16.54 27.84
CA LEU A 298 21.53 -17.91 27.40
C LEU A 298 22.75 -18.78 27.65
N ASN A 299 22.60 -19.81 28.49
CA ASN A 299 23.69 -20.71 28.90
C ASN A 299 24.96 -19.93 29.36
N GLY A 300 24.74 -18.84 30.11
CA GLY A 300 25.80 -17.97 30.64
C GLY A 300 26.32 -16.90 29.66
N ARG A 301 25.82 -16.85 28.42
CA ARG A 301 26.24 -15.86 27.40
C ARG A 301 25.19 -14.79 27.20
N ARG A 302 25.58 -13.51 27.30
CA ARG A 302 24.66 -12.38 27.08
C ARG A 302 24.22 -12.29 25.61
N LEU A 303 22.91 -12.15 25.36
CA LEU A 303 22.32 -12.10 24.02
C LEU A 303 21.95 -10.67 23.56
N ASN A 304 21.07 -9.99 24.29
CA ASN A 304 20.55 -8.68 23.89
C ASN A 304 21.60 -7.57 24.13
N THR A 305 22.26 -7.19 23.04
CA THR A 305 23.31 -6.17 23.02
C THR A 305 22.91 -4.91 22.26
N LEU A 306 21.84 -4.99 21.45
CA LEU A 306 21.35 -3.86 20.66
C LEU A 306 20.42 -2.96 21.49
N GLN A 307 20.56 -1.65 21.28
CA GLN A 307 19.70 -0.65 21.87
C GLN A 307 18.48 -0.39 20.97
N ALA A 308 17.32 -0.15 21.57
CA ALA A 308 16.11 0.24 20.86
C ALA A 308 16.21 1.69 20.36
N LEU A 309 16.96 1.92 19.28
CA LEU A 309 17.30 3.27 18.79
C LEU A 309 16.07 4.17 18.57
N TRP A 310 14.94 3.61 18.15
CA TRP A 310 13.71 4.38 17.92
C TRP A 310 13.17 5.03 19.20
N MET A 311 13.48 4.46 20.37
CA MET A 311 13.10 4.97 21.69
C MET A 311 14.07 6.03 22.23
N MET A 312 15.28 6.14 21.66
CA MET A 312 16.30 7.11 22.08
C MET A 312 16.07 8.49 21.47
N GLU A 313 16.73 9.51 22.02
CA GLU A 313 16.68 10.85 21.46
C GLU A 313 17.47 10.93 20.14
N PRO A 314 16.88 11.45 19.04
CA PRO A 314 17.52 11.41 17.72
C PRO A 314 18.91 12.06 17.66
N LYS A 315 19.17 13.04 18.53
CA LYS A 315 20.45 13.77 18.57
C LYS A 315 21.58 12.99 19.24
N GLU A 316 21.24 11.95 20.00
CA GLU A 316 22.22 11.11 20.72
C GLU A 316 22.69 9.91 19.88
N ILE A 317 22.09 9.73 18.70
CA ILE A 317 22.38 8.60 17.82
C ILE A 317 23.32 9.07 16.71
N SER A 318 24.49 8.45 16.64
CA SER A 318 25.46 8.69 15.58
C SER A 318 25.04 8.02 14.26
N ASP A 319 25.58 8.52 13.15
CA ASP A 319 25.36 7.91 11.83
C ASP A 319 25.79 6.44 11.80
N TRP A 320 26.90 6.08 12.47
CA TRP A 320 27.35 4.69 12.59
C TRP A 320 26.31 3.80 13.30
N GLN A 321 25.69 4.29 14.37
CA GLN A 321 24.64 3.53 15.07
C GLN A 321 23.43 3.31 14.15
N HIS A 322 23.08 4.32 13.35
CA HIS A 322 22.05 4.18 12.32
C HIS A 322 22.45 3.15 11.23
N GLU A 323 23.70 3.14 10.77
CA GLU A 323 24.17 2.15 9.80
C GLU A 323 24.06 0.72 10.33
N GLU A 324 24.55 0.45 11.54
CA GLU A 324 24.50 -0.89 12.13
C GLU A 324 23.07 -1.34 12.41
N PHE A 325 22.24 -0.43 12.93
CA PHE A 325 20.83 -0.74 13.16
C PHE A 325 20.06 -0.97 11.86
N TYR A 326 20.37 -0.20 10.80
CA TYR A 326 19.84 -0.43 9.46
C TYR A 326 20.22 -1.82 8.95
N ARG A 327 21.51 -2.21 9.02
CA ARG A 327 21.98 -3.54 8.59
C ARG A 327 21.28 -4.66 9.35
N TYR A 328 21.09 -4.49 10.66
CA TYR A 328 20.36 -5.43 11.49
C TYR A 328 18.88 -5.57 11.05
N ILE A 329 18.13 -4.47 10.97
CA ILE A 329 16.68 -4.52 10.74
C ILE A 329 16.32 -4.86 9.29
N ALA A 330 17.13 -4.39 8.33
CA ALA A 330 16.91 -4.63 6.91
C ALA A 330 17.54 -5.94 6.42
N GLN A 331 18.35 -6.61 7.26
CA GLN A 331 19.21 -7.73 6.87
C GLN A 331 20.06 -7.39 5.65
N ALA A 332 20.61 -6.17 5.64
CA ALA A 332 21.30 -5.58 4.51
C ALA A 332 22.79 -5.44 4.79
N TYR A 333 23.58 -5.31 3.71
CA TYR A 333 25.03 -5.12 3.77
C TYR A 333 25.45 -3.68 3.42
N ASP A 334 24.55 -2.88 2.84
CA ASP A 334 24.79 -1.49 2.47
C ASP A 334 24.56 -0.56 3.67
N ARG A 335 24.34 0.73 3.39
CA ARG A 335 24.05 1.78 4.37
C ARG A 335 22.80 2.56 3.96
N PRO A 336 22.13 3.25 4.87
CA PRO A 336 21.00 4.09 4.49
C PRO A 336 21.47 5.38 3.82
N ARG A 337 20.91 5.73 2.66
CA ARG A 337 21.13 7.06 2.05
C ARG A 337 20.30 8.15 2.74
N TYR A 338 19.17 7.78 3.31
CA TYR A 338 18.32 8.65 4.12
C TYR A 338 17.86 7.94 5.39
N THR A 339 17.80 8.73 6.46
CA THR A 339 17.33 8.31 7.78
C THR A 339 16.25 9.28 8.25
N LEU A 340 15.06 8.75 8.57
CA LEU A 340 13.96 9.49 9.19
C LEU A 340 13.69 8.88 10.56
N HIS A 341 14.17 9.55 11.62
CA HIS A 341 13.76 9.27 12.99
C HIS A 341 12.58 10.17 13.36
N TYR A 342 11.43 9.55 13.62
CA TYR A 342 10.18 10.26 13.91
C TYR A 342 9.62 9.87 15.28
N ARG A 343 9.26 10.89 16.05
CA ARG A 343 8.66 10.78 17.38
C ARG A 343 7.44 11.70 17.42
N ALA A 344 6.31 11.19 17.89
CA ALA A 344 5.10 11.97 18.11
C ALA A 344 4.29 11.37 19.26
N ASP A 345 3.64 12.21 20.05
CA ASP A 345 2.72 11.78 21.12
C ASP A 345 1.25 12.04 20.76
N ALA A 346 1.00 12.86 19.72
CA ALA A 346 -0.32 13.17 19.20
C ALA A 346 -0.30 13.14 17.65
N PRO A 347 -1.36 12.69 16.98
CA PRO A 347 -2.61 12.16 17.55
C PRO A 347 -2.52 10.69 18.01
N LEU A 348 -1.35 10.08 17.86
CA LEU A 348 -0.98 8.76 18.34
C LEU A 348 0.46 8.83 18.87
N ASN A 349 0.77 8.02 19.87
CA ASN A 349 2.13 7.74 20.30
C ASN A 349 2.84 6.94 19.21
N ILE A 350 3.85 7.54 18.60
CA ILE A 350 4.65 6.97 17.53
C ILE A 350 6.12 7.16 17.89
N ARG A 351 6.88 6.08 17.82
CA ARG A 351 8.34 6.07 17.85
C ARG A 351 8.80 5.22 16.68
N SER A 352 9.40 5.84 15.66
CA SER A 352 9.77 5.13 14.44
C SER A 352 11.09 5.60 13.86
N ILE A 353 11.76 4.68 13.17
CA ILE A 353 12.89 5.00 12.31
C ILE A 353 12.64 4.34 10.95
N PHE A 354 12.73 5.14 9.90
CA PHE A 354 12.70 4.67 8.51
C PHE A 354 14.01 4.96 7.82
N TYR A 355 14.41 4.04 6.95
CA TYR A 355 15.61 4.12 6.14
C TYR A 355 15.26 3.95 4.67
N VAL A 356 15.94 4.71 3.82
CA VAL A 356 16.03 4.44 2.38
C VAL A 356 17.38 3.79 2.11
N PRO A 357 17.43 2.56 1.58
CA PRO A 357 18.69 1.91 1.19
C PRO A 357 19.51 2.75 0.22
N ASP A 358 20.84 2.62 0.28
CA ASP A 358 21.71 3.21 -0.75
C ASP A 358 21.73 2.35 -2.01
N ALA A 359 21.53 1.04 -1.87
CA ALA A 359 21.38 0.12 -2.98
C ALA A 359 20.08 0.36 -3.76
N LYS A 360 20.20 0.43 -5.09
CA LYS A 360 19.04 0.53 -6.00
C LYS A 360 18.14 -0.71 -5.87
N PRO A 361 16.82 -0.55 -5.81
CA PRO A 361 15.89 -1.68 -5.76
C PRO A 361 15.95 -2.46 -7.07
N THR A 362 16.09 -3.79 -7.00
CA THR A 362 16.09 -4.61 -8.21
C THR A 362 14.68 -4.73 -8.78
N MET A 363 14.54 -4.79 -10.11
CA MET A 363 13.23 -5.00 -10.73
C MET A 363 12.59 -6.32 -10.30
N PHE A 364 13.40 -7.32 -9.95
CA PHE A 364 12.92 -8.58 -9.37
C PHE A 364 12.25 -8.34 -8.01
N ASP A 365 12.88 -7.59 -7.11
CA ASP A 365 12.33 -7.28 -5.79
C ASP A 365 11.07 -6.40 -5.88
N VAL A 366 11.03 -5.47 -6.84
CA VAL A 366 9.85 -4.62 -7.10
C VAL A 366 8.66 -5.45 -7.59
N SER A 367 8.91 -6.46 -8.44
CA SER A 367 7.87 -7.32 -9.04
C SER A 367 7.30 -8.37 -8.08
N ARG A 368 8.08 -8.78 -7.08
CA ARG A 368 7.57 -9.64 -6.02
C ARG A 368 6.71 -8.79 -5.10
N GLU A 369 5.54 -9.30 -4.72
CA GLU A 369 4.79 -8.79 -3.56
C GLU A 369 5.55 -9.15 -2.26
N MET A 370 6.79 -8.70 -2.14
CA MET A 370 7.42 -8.57 -0.85
C MET A 370 6.60 -7.49 -0.15
N GLY A 371 5.81 -7.90 0.83
CA GLY A 371 5.06 -6.98 1.68
C GLY A 371 5.98 -5.95 2.35
N SER A 372 5.42 -5.16 3.27
CA SER A 372 6.21 -4.19 4.04
C SER A 372 7.46 -4.81 4.65
N SER A 373 8.55 -4.04 4.61
CA SER A 373 9.83 -4.35 5.24
C SER A 373 10.06 -3.55 6.52
N VAL A 374 8.97 -3.07 7.12
CA VAL A 374 8.99 -2.37 8.40
C VAL A 374 8.43 -3.31 9.46
N ALA A 375 9.20 -3.48 10.53
CA ALA A 375 8.79 -4.25 11.69
C ALA A 375 7.92 -3.38 12.62
N LEU A 376 6.92 -4.00 13.23
CA LEU A 376 6.02 -3.37 14.18
C LEU A 376 6.28 -3.92 15.58
N TYR A 377 6.54 -3.00 16.50
CA TYR A 377 6.75 -3.25 17.91
C TYR A 377 5.66 -2.59 18.74
N SER A 378 5.48 -3.10 19.95
CA SER A 378 4.77 -2.41 21.01
C SER A 378 5.54 -2.64 22.30
N ARG A 379 5.90 -1.56 23.00
CA ARG A 379 6.69 -1.62 24.25
C ARG A 379 7.98 -2.44 24.07
N LYS A 380 8.69 -2.23 22.95
CA LYS A 380 9.92 -2.94 22.56
C LYS A 380 9.79 -4.45 22.31
N VAL A 381 8.58 -5.00 22.31
CA VAL A 381 8.32 -6.40 21.93
C VAL A 381 7.83 -6.45 20.50
N LEU A 382 8.42 -7.34 19.70
CA LEU A 382 8.02 -7.51 18.30
C LEU A 382 6.59 -8.07 18.22
N ILE A 383 5.75 -7.40 17.44
CA ILE A 383 4.38 -7.84 17.11
C ILE A 383 4.37 -8.50 15.74
N GLN A 384 4.95 -7.83 14.74
CA GLN A 384 5.04 -8.34 13.36
C GLN A 384 6.38 -7.97 12.72
N THR A 385 7.04 -8.94 12.09
CA THR A 385 8.29 -8.72 11.34
C THR A 385 8.08 -7.88 10.08
N LYS A 386 6.91 -8.03 9.44
CA LYS A 386 6.54 -7.39 8.18
C LYS A 386 5.12 -6.86 8.28
N ALA A 387 4.97 -5.66 8.83
CA ALA A 387 3.65 -5.06 9.02
C ALA A 387 3.21 -4.38 7.72
N THR A 388 2.43 -5.10 6.89
CA THR A 388 1.97 -4.61 5.57
C THR A 388 1.04 -3.42 5.65
N ASP A 389 0.32 -3.28 6.76
CA ASP A 389 -0.83 -2.38 6.85
C ASP A 389 -0.47 -1.00 7.44
N ILE A 390 0.72 -0.86 8.01
CA ILE A 390 1.17 0.39 8.66
C ILE A 390 1.78 1.40 7.69
N LEU A 391 2.09 0.99 6.46
CA LEU A 391 2.53 1.87 5.39
C LEU A 391 1.73 1.58 4.11
N PRO A 392 1.43 2.60 3.30
CA PRO A 392 0.92 2.40 1.94
C PRO A 392 1.88 1.54 1.11
N LYS A 393 1.33 0.76 0.17
CA LYS A 393 2.13 -0.16 -0.68
C LYS A 393 3.26 0.54 -1.43
N TRP A 394 3.07 1.79 -1.85
CA TRP A 394 4.08 2.56 -2.56
C TRP A 394 5.28 2.94 -1.67
N LEU A 395 5.15 2.92 -0.35
CA LEU A 395 6.26 3.14 0.60
C LEU A 395 6.99 1.86 1.02
N ARG A 396 6.72 0.71 0.37
CA ARG A 396 7.35 -0.59 0.70
C ARG A 396 8.88 -0.63 0.50
N PHE A 397 9.47 0.38 -0.15
CA PHE A 397 10.92 0.52 -0.25
C PHE A 397 11.58 0.93 1.07
N LEU A 398 10.82 1.49 2.01
CA LEU A 398 11.33 1.87 3.33
C LEU A 398 11.64 0.64 4.19
N ARG A 399 12.81 0.65 4.82
CA ARG A 399 13.21 -0.31 5.85
C ARG A 399 13.09 0.36 7.22
N GLY A 400 12.86 -0.42 8.27
CA GLY A 400 12.96 0.10 9.63
C GLY A 400 11.92 -0.43 10.59
N VAL A 401 11.51 0.43 11.52
CA VAL A 401 10.71 0.03 12.68
C VAL A 401 9.68 1.09 13.05
N VAL A 402 8.50 0.64 13.48
CA VAL A 402 7.46 1.46 14.12
C VAL A 402 7.13 0.83 15.46
N ASP A 403 7.10 1.63 16.51
CA ASP A 403 6.62 1.29 17.84
C ASP A 403 5.51 2.28 18.23
N SER A 404 4.41 1.74 18.73
CA SER A 404 3.26 2.53 19.18
C SER A 404 2.57 1.81 20.33
N GLU A 405 2.42 2.53 21.44
CA GLU A 405 1.74 2.04 22.64
C GLU A 405 0.21 2.07 22.51
N ASP A 406 -0.31 2.84 21.55
CA ASP A 406 -1.75 3.04 21.32
C ASP A 406 -2.37 1.92 20.47
N ILE A 407 -1.57 1.03 19.89
CA ILE A 407 -2.08 -0.06 19.05
C ILE A 407 -2.65 -1.16 19.96
N PRO A 408 -3.97 -1.42 19.92
CA PRO A 408 -4.56 -2.51 20.68
C PRO A 408 -4.12 -3.84 20.09
N LEU A 409 -3.55 -4.69 20.96
CA LEU A 409 -3.07 -6.01 20.61
C LEU A 409 -4.17 -7.05 20.88
N ASN A 410 -4.25 -8.06 20.03
CA ASN A 410 -5.07 -9.22 20.34
C ASN A 410 -4.49 -10.04 21.49
N LEU A 411 -5.27 -11.01 21.99
CA LEU A 411 -4.87 -11.85 23.12
C LEU A 411 -3.57 -12.63 22.85
N SER A 412 -3.29 -12.97 21.58
CA SER A 412 -2.03 -13.63 21.16
C SER A 412 -0.87 -12.68 20.89
N ARG A 413 -1.11 -11.37 20.82
CA ARG A 413 -0.15 -10.30 20.52
C ARG A 413 0.58 -10.50 19.18
N GLU A 414 -0.15 -10.97 18.17
CA GLU A 414 0.34 -11.24 16.81
C GLU A 414 -0.48 -10.52 15.74
N LEU A 415 -1.77 -10.28 16.01
CA LEU A 415 -2.69 -9.64 15.08
C LEU A 415 -3.14 -8.28 15.62
N LEU A 416 -3.27 -7.34 14.69
CA LEU A 416 -3.75 -6.00 14.96
C LEU A 416 -5.29 -6.02 14.94
N GLN A 417 -5.92 -5.51 16.00
CA GLN A 417 -7.39 -5.60 16.16
C GLN A 417 -8.14 -4.44 15.50
N GLU A 418 -7.65 -3.20 15.65
CA GLU A 418 -8.37 -2.00 15.22
C GLU A 418 -7.91 -1.47 13.86
N SER A 419 -8.63 -1.81 12.80
CA SER A 419 -8.32 -1.33 11.45
C SER A 419 -8.36 0.20 11.29
N ALA A 420 -9.13 0.92 12.11
CA ALA A 420 -9.24 2.37 12.04
C ALA A 420 -7.98 3.09 12.57
N LEU A 421 -7.44 2.67 13.72
CA LEU A 421 -6.19 3.22 14.26
C LEU A 421 -5.00 2.93 13.37
N ILE A 422 -4.95 1.74 12.76
CA ILE A 422 -3.89 1.37 11.80
C ILE A 422 -3.95 2.28 10.56
N ARG A 423 -5.14 2.55 10.02
CA ARG A 423 -5.30 3.50 8.90
C ARG A 423 -4.81 4.89 9.30
N LYS A 424 -5.21 5.39 10.48
CA LYS A 424 -4.76 6.69 10.99
C LYS A 424 -3.25 6.75 11.16
N LEU A 425 -2.62 5.71 11.72
CA LEU A 425 -1.18 5.58 11.83
C LEU A 425 -0.53 5.62 10.45
N ARG A 426 -1.02 4.81 9.51
CA ARG A 426 -0.53 4.76 8.13
C ARG A 426 -0.59 6.12 7.45
N ASP A 427 -1.68 6.85 7.61
CA ASP A 427 -1.88 8.17 6.99
C ASP A 427 -0.91 9.20 7.60
N VAL A 428 -0.74 9.19 8.93
CA VAL A 428 0.25 10.05 9.62
C VAL A 428 1.67 9.75 9.16
N LEU A 429 2.04 8.47 9.05
CA LEU A 429 3.35 8.04 8.59
C LEU A 429 3.59 8.43 7.13
N GLN A 430 2.60 8.23 6.25
CA GLN A 430 2.67 8.64 4.85
C GLN A 430 2.96 10.14 4.73
N GLN A 431 2.17 10.97 5.41
CA GLN A 431 2.34 12.43 5.39
C GLN A 431 3.70 12.85 5.94
N ARG A 432 4.16 12.19 7.01
CA ARG A 432 5.47 12.47 7.60
C ARG A 432 6.62 12.14 6.65
N VAL A 433 6.54 11.01 5.92
CA VAL A 433 7.53 10.58 4.93
C VAL A 433 7.54 11.52 3.72
N ILE A 434 6.38 11.88 3.17
CA ILE A 434 6.28 12.84 2.05
C ILE A 434 6.95 14.16 2.45
N ARG A 435 6.61 14.69 3.63
CA ARG A 435 7.24 15.92 4.15
C ARG A 435 8.75 15.76 4.30
N PHE A 436 9.22 14.64 4.84
CA PHE A 436 10.65 14.38 4.97
C PHE A 436 11.37 14.39 3.62
N LEU A 437 10.83 13.69 2.62
CA LEU A 437 11.42 13.64 1.28
C LEU A 437 11.40 15.01 0.58
N LEU A 438 10.34 15.80 0.78
CA LEU A 438 10.30 17.19 0.34
C LEU A 438 11.37 18.06 1.01
N ASP A 439 11.59 17.89 2.32
CA ASP A 439 12.65 18.60 3.03
C ASP A 439 14.04 18.17 2.51
N GLN A 440 14.25 16.89 2.20
CA GLN A 440 15.50 16.41 1.59
C GLN A 440 15.73 17.05 0.22
N SER A 441 14.71 17.13 -0.62
CA SER A 441 14.83 17.79 -1.92
C SER A 441 15.22 19.26 -1.84
N LYS A 442 14.85 19.96 -0.76
CA LYS A 442 15.24 21.37 -0.56
C LYS A 442 16.65 21.49 0.00
N LYS A 443 17.07 20.54 0.84
CA LYS A 443 18.39 20.53 1.48
C LYS A 443 19.51 20.14 0.51
N ASP A 444 19.27 19.13 -0.31
CA ASP A 444 20.25 18.58 -1.25
C ASP A 444 19.53 18.09 -2.52
N PRO A 445 19.28 19.01 -3.49
CA PRO A 445 18.56 18.68 -4.71
C PRO A 445 19.25 17.60 -5.57
N GLU A 446 20.58 17.59 -5.63
CA GLU A 446 21.34 16.62 -6.42
C GLU A 446 21.17 15.21 -5.86
N LYS A 447 21.36 15.05 -4.54
CA LYS A 447 21.13 13.76 -3.87
C LYS A 447 19.67 13.31 -3.97
N TYR A 448 18.73 14.25 -3.95
CA TYR A 448 17.32 13.93 -4.16
C TYR A 448 17.03 13.45 -5.58
N ASN A 449 17.63 14.08 -6.60
CA ASN A 449 17.46 13.66 -7.99
C ASN A 449 17.98 12.23 -8.20
N THR A 450 19.13 11.86 -7.64
CA THR A 450 19.61 10.46 -7.66
C THR A 450 18.65 9.50 -6.94
N PHE A 451 18.04 9.94 -5.82
CA PHE A 451 16.99 9.16 -5.18
C PHE A 451 15.73 9.03 -6.04
N PHE A 452 15.32 10.09 -6.74
CA PHE A 452 14.15 10.08 -7.60
C PHE A 452 14.34 9.21 -8.84
N GLU A 453 15.55 9.18 -9.41
CA GLU A 453 15.92 8.23 -10.47
C GLU A 453 15.74 6.77 -10.01
N ASP A 454 16.20 6.45 -8.79
CA ASP A 454 16.20 5.08 -8.27
C ASP A 454 14.82 4.63 -7.75
N TYR A 455 14.05 5.54 -7.14
CA TYR A 455 12.82 5.23 -6.39
C TYR A 455 11.57 5.91 -6.96
N GLY A 456 11.67 6.73 -8.01
CA GLY A 456 10.54 7.47 -8.58
C GLY A 456 9.41 6.56 -9.09
N LEU A 457 9.73 5.32 -9.48
CA LEU A 457 8.74 4.30 -9.83
C LEU A 457 7.69 4.09 -8.74
N PHE A 458 8.10 4.09 -7.47
CA PHE A 458 7.18 3.91 -6.35
C PHE A 458 6.21 5.08 -6.21
N MET A 459 6.67 6.32 -6.42
CA MET A 459 5.79 7.50 -6.37
C MET A 459 4.75 7.44 -7.49
N ARG A 460 5.17 7.06 -8.70
CA ARG A 460 4.28 6.84 -9.85
C ARG A 460 3.24 5.77 -9.55
N GLU A 461 3.66 4.63 -8.99
CA GLU A 461 2.74 3.58 -8.54
C GLU A 461 1.74 4.11 -7.51
N GLY A 462 2.20 4.89 -6.53
CA GLY A 462 1.34 5.49 -5.51
C GLY A 462 0.27 6.39 -6.10
N ILE A 463 0.61 7.21 -7.11
CA ILE A 463 -0.33 8.11 -7.79
C ILE A 463 -1.34 7.33 -8.65
N VAL A 464 -0.88 6.30 -9.35
CA VAL A 464 -1.73 5.48 -10.25
C VAL A 464 -2.72 4.61 -9.46
N THR A 465 -2.29 4.05 -8.33
CA THR A 465 -3.09 3.07 -7.56
C THR A 465 -4.01 3.71 -6.52
N THR A 466 -3.69 4.90 -6.04
CA THR A 466 -4.52 5.66 -5.09
C THR A 466 -5.78 6.19 -5.78
N GLN A 467 -6.91 6.24 -5.05
CA GLN A 467 -8.16 6.82 -5.56
C GLN A 467 -8.37 8.27 -5.09
N GLU A 468 -7.94 8.59 -3.88
CA GLU A 468 -8.09 9.90 -3.25
C GLU A 468 -7.22 10.96 -3.94
N GLN A 469 -7.85 12.01 -4.48
CA GLN A 469 -7.16 13.05 -5.23
C GLN A 469 -6.11 13.80 -4.39
N ASP A 470 -6.45 14.17 -3.16
CA ASP A 470 -5.54 14.90 -2.26
C ASP A 470 -4.26 14.10 -1.99
N VAL A 471 -4.38 12.77 -1.84
CA VAL A 471 -3.22 11.89 -1.64
C VAL A 471 -2.38 11.77 -2.90
N LYS A 472 -3.00 11.70 -4.09
CA LYS A 472 -2.27 11.75 -5.36
C LYS A 472 -1.45 13.03 -5.47
N GLU A 473 -2.06 14.18 -5.15
CA GLU A 473 -1.38 15.47 -5.19
C GLU A 473 -0.25 15.56 -4.16
N ASP A 474 -0.44 15.01 -2.96
CA ASP A 474 0.63 14.95 -1.95
C ASP A 474 1.84 14.16 -2.43
N ILE A 475 1.62 12.99 -3.05
CA ILE A 475 2.70 12.19 -3.65
C ILE A 475 3.31 12.93 -4.85
N ALA A 476 2.48 13.59 -5.67
CA ALA A 476 2.92 14.30 -6.86
C ALA A 476 3.91 15.45 -6.59
N LYS A 477 3.90 16.02 -5.37
CA LYS A 477 4.92 17.01 -4.91
C LYS A 477 6.35 16.44 -4.95
N LEU A 478 6.49 15.12 -4.89
CA LEU A 478 7.78 14.42 -4.96
C LEU A 478 8.30 14.23 -6.39
N LEU A 479 7.44 14.39 -7.41
CA LEU A 479 7.87 14.21 -8.80
C LEU A 479 8.82 15.33 -9.25
N ARG A 480 9.81 14.96 -10.06
CA ARG A 480 10.75 15.89 -10.71
C ARG A 480 10.63 15.80 -12.21
N PHE A 481 10.74 16.95 -12.85
CA PHE A 481 10.64 17.13 -14.30
C PHE A 481 11.68 18.16 -14.74
N GLU A 482 11.94 18.24 -16.04
CA GLU A 482 12.54 19.45 -16.60
C GLU A 482 11.44 20.41 -17.10
N SER A 483 11.83 21.60 -17.53
CA SER A 483 10.88 22.61 -18.04
C SER A 483 11.46 23.34 -19.25
N SER A 484 10.58 23.72 -20.19
CA SER A 484 10.92 24.58 -21.31
C SER A 484 11.38 25.98 -20.89
N ALA A 485 11.00 26.43 -19.70
CA ALA A 485 11.39 27.73 -19.14
C ALA A 485 12.73 27.68 -18.37
N LEU A 486 13.33 26.49 -18.23
CA LEU A 486 14.57 26.28 -17.49
C LEU A 486 15.68 25.71 -18.40
N PRO A 487 16.95 25.95 -18.07
CA PRO A 487 18.09 25.30 -18.71
C PRO A 487 18.01 23.77 -18.69
N ALA A 488 18.61 23.14 -19.70
CA ALA A 488 18.71 21.69 -19.78
C ALA A 488 19.41 21.09 -18.54
N GLY A 489 18.88 19.96 -18.04
CA GLY A 489 19.37 19.29 -16.83
C GLY A 489 18.85 19.89 -15.52
N GLN A 490 18.24 21.09 -15.55
CA GLN A 490 17.67 21.70 -14.36
C GLN A 490 16.28 21.13 -14.07
N HIS A 491 16.19 20.41 -12.96
CA HIS A 491 14.93 19.84 -12.49
C HIS A 491 14.05 20.89 -11.80
N THR A 492 12.75 20.73 -11.94
CA THR A 492 11.65 21.47 -11.29
C THR A 492 10.60 20.49 -10.77
N ASN A 493 9.60 21.00 -10.06
CA ASN A 493 8.41 20.24 -9.66
C ASN A 493 7.10 20.99 -10.00
N LEU A 494 5.95 20.34 -9.75
CA LEU A 494 4.62 20.91 -10.01
C LEU A 494 4.33 22.18 -9.19
N MET A 495 4.85 22.28 -7.96
CA MET A 495 4.66 23.46 -7.11
C MET A 495 5.39 24.67 -7.70
N GLU A 496 6.63 24.45 -8.15
CA GLU A 496 7.46 25.47 -8.79
C GLU A 496 6.90 25.92 -10.13
N TYR A 497 6.40 24.99 -10.97
CA TYR A 497 5.63 25.34 -12.17
C TYR A 497 4.45 26.22 -11.81
N GLY A 498 3.64 25.79 -10.82
CA GLY A 498 2.48 26.55 -10.34
C GLY A 498 2.82 27.95 -9.88
N SER A 499 4.01 28.16 -9.29
CA SER A 499 4.48 29.48 -8.86
C SER A 499 4.90 30.41 -10.00
N ARG A 500 5.28 29.87 -11.17
CA ARG A 500 5.67 30.63 -12.37
C ARG A 500 4.50 30.88 -13.32
N MET A 501 3.33 30.31 -13.04
CA MET A 501 2.14 30.50 -13.87
C MET A 501 1.69 31.96 -13.89
N LYS A 502 1.43 32.48 -15.10
CA LYS A 502 0.85 33.81 -15.30
C LYS A 502 -0.57 33.85 -14.74
N ALA A 503 -0.98 34.99 -14.19
CA ALA A 503 -2.35 35.20 -13.72
C ALA A 503 -3.37 34.92 -14.83
N GLY A 504 -4.42 34.16 -14.52
CA GLY A 504 -5.46 33.76 -15.48
C GLY A 504 -5.22 32.42 -16.16
N THR A 505 -4.01 31.86 -16.11
CA THR A 505 -3.74 30.50 -16.61
C THR A 505 -4.28 29.44 -15.65
N ARG A 506 -4.89 28.38 -16.18
CA ARG A 506 -5.58 27.33 -15.39
C ARG A 506 -5.07 25.90 -15.65
N ASN A 507 -4.09 25.75 -16.53
CA ASN A 507 -3.60 24.46 -16.99
C ASN A 507 -2.09 24.35 -16.76
N ILE A 508 -1.65 23.15 -16.41
CA ILE A 508 -0.26 22.74 -16.37
C ILE A 508 -0.01 21.92 -17.64
N TYR A 509 0.88 22.41 -18.50
CA TYR A 509 1.21 21.75 -19.76
C TYR A 509 2.41 20.84 -19.60
N TYR A 510 2.34 19.65 -20.20
CA TYR A 510 3.43 18.69 -20.17
C TYR A 510 3.62 18.01 -21.52
N LEU A 511 4.85 17.61 -21.80
CA LEU A 511 5.25 16.84 -22.98
C LEU A 511 6.13 15.67 -22.54
N CYS A 512 5.71 14.46 -22.91
CA CYS A 512 6.48 13.25 -22.65
C CYS A 512 7.35 12.93 -23.86
N ALA A 513 8.67 12.85 -23.67
CA ALA A 513 9.63 12.51 -24.72
C ALA A 513 10.82 11.75 -24.10
N PRO A 514 11.57 10.92 -24.84
CA PRO A 514 12.62 10.09 -24.23
C PRO A 514 13.80 10.86 -23.60
N ASN A 515 14.01 12.12 -24.00
CA ASN A 515 15.07 12.99 -23.45
C ASN A 515 14.81 14.46 -23.78
N ARG A 516 15.61 15.35 -23.19
CA ARG A 516 15.55 16.81 -23.38
C ARG A 516 15.63 17.24 -24.83
N HIS A 517 16.57 16.69 -25.60
CA HIS A 517 16.77 17.07 -27.00
C HIS A 517 15.50 16.81 -27.84
N LEU A 518 14.90 15.62 -27.69
CA LEU A 518 13.66 15.27 -28.38
C LEU A 518 12.46 16.11 -27.93
N ALA A 519 12.41 16.53 -26.66
CA ALA A 519 11.35 17.41 -26.18
C ALA A 519 11.46 18.82 -26.79
N GLU A 520 12.66 19.41 -26.81
CA GLU A 520 12.91 20.76 -27.35
C GLU A 520 12.75 20.88 -28.87
N HIS A 521 12.99 19.77 -29.58
CA HIS A 521 12.85 19.66 -31.03
C HIS A 521 11.61 18.83 -31.42
N SER A 522 10.63 18.70 -30.52
CA SER A 522 9.38 18.00 -30.84
C SER A 522 8.50 18.87 -31.75
N PRO A 523 7.83 18.31 -32.78
CA PRO A 523 6.81 19.05 -33.54
C PRO A 523 5.69 19.59 -32.64
N TYR A 524 5.39 18.86 -31.57
CA TYR A 524 4.39 19.27 -30.58
C TYR A 524 4.86 20.49 -29.78
N PHE A 525 6.15 20.55 -29.44
CA PHE A 525 6.71 21.70 -28.73
C PHE A 525 6.85 22.93 -29.64
N GLU A 526 7.18 22.77 -30.93
CA GLU A 526 7.12 23.85 -31.92
C GLU A 526 5.74 24.54 -31.90
N ALA A 527 4.69 23.72 -31.95
CA ALA A 527 3.31 24.18 -31.91
C ALA A 527 2.91 24.91 -30.61
N MET A 528 3.63 24.67 -29.50
CA MET A 528 3.41 25.35 -28.22
C MET A 528 4.21 26.63 -28.05
N LYS A 529 5.35 26.78 -28.75
CA LYS A 529 6.15 28.02 -28.68
C LYS A 529 5.35 29.25 -29.09
N GLN A 530 4.34 29.09 -29.95
CA GLN A 530 3.43 30.18 -30.35
C GLN A 530 2.48 30.66 -29.22
N LYS A 531 2.32 29.91 -28.13
CA LYS A 531 1.38 30.22 -27.02
C LYS A 531 2.00 30.89 -25.80
N ASP A 532 3.34 31.02 -25.74
CA ASP A 532 4.06 31.60 -24.59
C ASP A 532 3.66 30.99 -23.23
N MET A 533 3.56 29.66 -23.21
CA MET A 533 3.27 28.83 -22.04
C MET A 533 4.46 27.95 -21.67
N GLU A 534 4.72 27.82 -20.36
CA GLU A 534 5.69 26.85 -19.84
C GLU A 534 5.19 25.42 -20.11
N VAL A 535 6.11 24.51 -20.45
CA VAL A 535 5.81 23.09 -20.69
C VAL A 535 6.78 22.26 -19.84
N LEU A 536 6.24 21.38 -19.01
CA LEU A 536 7.03 20.37 -18.31
C LEU A 536 7.52 19.31 -19.30
N PHE A 537 8.79 18.95 -19.19
CA PHE A 537 9.37 17.85 -19.95
C PHE A 537 9.52 16.63 -19.05
N CYS A 538 8.88 15.53 -19.47
CA CYS A 538 8.80 14.27 -18.74
C CYS A 538 9.52 13.18 -19.54
N TYR A 539 10.49 12.50 -18.93
CA TYR A 539 11.37 11.57 -19.64
C TYR A 539 11.12 10.10 -19.31
N GLU A 540 10.53 9.83 -18.15
CA GLU A 540 10.36 8.46 -17.70
C GLU A 540 9.15 7.81 -18.38
N GLN A 541 9.30 6.52 -18.70
CA GLN A 541 8.34 5.77 -19.50
C GLN A 541 6.90 5.86 -18.95
N PHE A 542 6.74 5.91 -17.63
CA PHE A 542 5.43 5.94 -16.96
C PHE A 542 4.98 7.33 -16.50
N ASP A 543 5.70 8.40 -16.81
CA ASP A 543 5.28 9.76 -16.44
C ASP A 543 3.93 10.11 -17.07
N GLU A 544 3.74 9.78 -18.36
CA GLU A 544 2.48 10.04 -19.07
C GLU A 544 1.28 9.36 -18.38
N LEU A 545 1.41 8.08 -18.02
CA LEU A 545 0.38 7.34 -17.30
C LEU A 545 0.11 7.95 -15.91
N THR A 546 1.18 8.40 -15.25
CA THR A 546 1.11 9.02 -13.92
C THR A 546 0.32 10.32 -13.99
N LEU A 547 0.64 11.20 -14.95
CA LEU A 547 -0.05 12.49 -15.11
C LEU A 547 -1.50 12.32 -15.57
N LEU A 548 -1.80 11.31 -16.40
CA LEU A 548 -3.18 10.93 -16.75
C LEU A 548 -4.01 10.51 -15.52
N HIS A 549 -3.41 9.75 -14.58
CA HIS A 549 -4.07 9.34 -13.34
C HIS A 549 -4.14 10.46 -12.30
N LEU A 550 -3.18 11.38 -12.30
CA LEU A 550 -3.15 12.56 -11.45
C LEU A 550 -4.24 13.57 -11.84
N ARG A 551 -4.49 13.75 -13.15
CA ARG A 551 -5.53 14.61 -13.77
C ARG A 551 -5.40 16.11 -13.52
N GLU A 552 -5.25 16.50 -12.26
CA GLU A 552 -5.07 17.88 -11.83
C GLU A 552 -4.11 17.98 -10.65
N PHE A 553 -3.58 19.17 -10.45
CA PHE A 553 -2.74 19.50 -9.31
C PHE A 553 -3.04 20.93 -8.87
N ASP A 554 -3.37 21.14 -7.60
CA ASP A 554 -3.73 22.46 -7.04
C ASP A 554 -4.80 23.16 -7.89
N LYS A 555 -5.87 22.40 -8.21
CA LYS A 555 -7.03 22.80 -9.03
C LYS A 555 -6.70 23.23 -10.46
N LYS A 556 -5.52 22.87 -10.97
CA LYS A 556 -5.09 23.14 -12.35
C LYS A 556 -5.06 21.84 -13.12
N LYS A 557 -5.68 21.82 -14.30
CA LYS A 557 -5.72 20.61 -15.14
C LYS A 557 -4.35 20.31 -15.73
N LEU A 558 -3.96 19.05 -15.72
CA LEU A 558 -2.79 18.57 -16.44
C LEU A 558 -3.21 18.27 -17.89
N ILE A 559 -2.58 18.95 -18.84
CA ILE A 559 -2.91 18.82 -20.26
C ILE A 559 -1.64 18.50 -21.03
N SER A 560 -1.64 17.35 -21.73
CA SER A 560 -0.57 17.05 -22.67
C SER A 560 -0.57 18.06 -23.80
N VAL A 561 0.61 18.45 -24.27
CA VAL A 561 0.73 19.38 -25.41
C VAL A 561 -0.06 18.88 -26.62
N GLU A 562 -0.01 17.57 -26.88
CA GLU A 562 -0.72 16.93 -27.99
C GLU A 562 -2.23 17.07 -27.88
N THR A 563 -2.80 16.94 -26.67
CA THR A 563 -4.22 17.16 -26.43
C THR A 563 -4.60 18.64 -26.61
N ASP A 564 -3.78 19.58 -26.12
CA ASP A 564 -4.05 21.03 -26.27
C ASP A 564 -4.11 21.41 -27.75
N ILE A 565 -3.20 20.89 -28.58
CA ILE A 565 -3.18 21.11 -30.02
C ILE A 565 -4.50 20.71 -30.69
N VAL A 566 -5.03 19.53 -30.35
CA VAL A 566 -6.31 19.06 -30.90
C VAL A 566 -7.46 19.93 -30.43
N VAL A 567 -7.47 20.32 -29.16
CA VAL A 567 -8.51 21.17 -28.58
C VAL A 567 -8.57 22.54 -29.26
N ASP A 568 -7.43 23.09 -29.67
CA ASP A 568 -7.39 24.39 -30.35
C ASP A 568 -8.09 24.38 -31.71
N HIS A 569 -8.19 23.23 -32.37
CA HIS A 569 -8.97 23.14 -33.62
C HIS A 569 -10.46 23.42 -33.43
N TYR A 570 -10.95 23.36 -32.19
CA TYR A 570 -12.33 23.64 -31.82
C TYR A 570 -12.49 25.00 -31.15
N LYS A 571 -11.41 25.80 -31.07
CA LYS A 571 -11.40 27.17 -30.57
C LYS A 571 -11.13 28.15 -31.70
N GLU A 572 -11.52 29.41 -31.49
CA GLU A 572 -11.17 30.51 -32.39
C GLU A 572 -9.76 31.08 -32.09
N GLU A 573 -8.77 30.21 -31.84
CA GLU A 573 -7.37 30.63 -31.70
C GLU A 573 -6.72 30.74 -33.09
N LYS A 574 -6.17 31.92 -33.41
CA LYS A 574 -5.47 32.15 -34.68
C LYS A 574 -3.98 31.95 -34.49
N PHE A 575 -3.42 31.08 -35.30
CA PHE A 575 -1.99 30.82 -35.39
C PHE A 575 -1.49 31.30 -36.75
N GLU A 576 -0.26 31.80 -36.79
CA GLU A 576 0.41 32.22 -38.03
C GLU A 576 1.58 31.28 -38.34
N ASP A 577 1.75 30.97 -39.62
CA ASP A 577 2.89 30.19 -40.09
C ASP A 577 4.22 30.90 -39.83
N SER A 578 5.26 30.12 -39.52
CA SER A 578 6.64 30.65 -39.38
C SER A 578 7.20 31.19 -40.70
N LYS A 579 6.70 30.71 -41.84
CA LYS A 579 7.17 31.09 -43.18
C LYS A 579 6.18 32.01 -43.91
N PRO A 580 6.67 32.97 -44.71
CA PRO A 580 5.82 33.87 -45.49
C PRO A 580 4.99 33.09 -46.52
N ALA A 581 3.87 33.68 -46.97
CA ALA A 581 2.99 33.05 -47.96
C ALA A 581 3.70 32.66 -49.27
N SER A 582 4.76 33.38 -49.65
CA SER A 582 5.57 33.09 -50.85
C SER A 582 6.36 31.78 -50.78
N GLU A 583 6.62 31.27 -49.58
CA GLU A 583 7.39 30.04 -49.36
C GLU A 583 6.52 28.82 -49.06
N ARG A 584 5.20 28.99 -49.08
CA ARG A 584 4.19 27.97 -48.82
C ARG A 584 3.47 27.57 -50.11
N LEU A 585 2.88 26.38 -50.11
CA LEU A 585 1.91 26.01 -51.15
C LEU A 585 0.71 26.97 -51.12
N THR A 586 0.17 27.30 -52.29
CA THR A 586 -1.11 28.02 -52.36
C THR A 586 -2.24 27.16 -51.79
N GLN A 587 -3.36 27.77 -51.40
CA GLN A 587 -4.50 27.01 -50.87
C GLN A 587 -4.97 25.92 -51.85
N GLU A 588 -5.06 26.25 -53.13
CA GLU A 588 -5.43 25.32 -54.20
C GLU A 588 -4.45 24.14 -54.32
N GLN A 589 -3.13 24.41 -54.27
CA GLN A 589 -2.10 23.37 -54.30
C GLN A 589 -2.14 22.46 -53.07
N ALA A 590 -2.43 23.05 -51.91
CA ALA A 590 -2.52 22.32 -50.66
C ALA A 590 -3.78 21.44 -50.62
N ASP A 591 -4.93 21.94 -51.06
CA ASP A 591 -6.18 21.17 -51.15
C ASP A 591 -6.05 20.00 -52.12
N ASP A 592 -5.42 20.22 -53.28
CA ASP A 592 -5.09 19.18 -54.26
C ASP A 592 -4.15 18.10 -53.66
N LEU A 593 -3.09 18.52 -52.95
CA LEU A 593 -2.19 17.59 -52.28
C LEU A 593 -2.92 16.77 -51.19
N MET A 594 -3.73 17.42 -50.35
CA MET A 594 -4.47 16.73 -49.27
C MET A 594 -5.45 15.70 -49.81
N ALA A 595 -6.14 16.01 -50.92
CA ALA A 595 -7.05 15.07 -51.58
C ALA A 595 -6.29 13.83 -52.10
N TRP A 596 -5.13 14.03 -52.74
CA TRP A 596 -4.27 12.94 -53.18
C TRP A 596 -3.76 12.10 -52.01
N MET A 597 -3.26 12.74 -50.94
CA MET A 597 -2.77 12.04 -49.74
C MET A 597 -3.88 11.23 -49.06
N LYS A 598 -5.11 11.76 -49.02
CA LYS A 598 -6.25 11.07 -48.41
C LYS A 598 -6.59 9.77 -49.14
N ASN A 599 -6.53 9.80 -50.47
CA ASN A 599 -6.73 8.61 -51.30
C ASN A 599 -5.58 7.58 -51.11
N ALA A 600 -4.33 8.04 -51.03
CA ALA A 600 -3.17 7.16 -50.90
C ALA A 600 -3.03 6.53 -49.49
N LEU A 601 -3.37 7.27 -48.42
CA LEU A 601 -3.32 6.75 -47.05
C LEU A 601 -4.57 5.94 -46.68
N GLY A 602 -5.70 6.21 -47.34
CA GLY A 602 -6.95 5.48 -47.19
C GLY A 602 -7.43 5.46 -45.73
N PRO A 603 -7.77 4.28 -45.17
CA PRO A 603 -8.32 4.15 -43.82
C PRO A 603 -7.30 4.38 -42.70
N ARG A 604 -6.01 4.52 -43.01
CA ARG A 604 -4.94 4.70 -42.00
C ARG A 604 -5.04 6.04 -41.24
N VAL A 605 -5.71 7.04 -41.83
CA VAL A 605 -5.90 8.37 -41.23
C VAL A 605 -7.37 8.79 -41.29
N THR A 606 -7.87 9.38 -40.20
CA THR A 606 -9.23 9.92 -40.13
C THR A 606 -9.34 11.20 -40.94
N ASN A 607 -8.36 12.09 -40.83
CA ASN A 607 -8.34 13.36 -41.56
C ASN A 607 -6.91 13.79 -41.92
N ILE A 608 -6.79 14.66 -42.91
CA ILE A 608 -5.53 15.33 -43.28
C ILE A 608 -5.82 16.83 -43.28
N LYS A 609 -4.96 17.61 -42.62
CA LYS A 609 -5.15 19.06 -42.48
C LYS A 609 -3.84 19.81 -42.69
N LEU A 610 -3.93 21.07 -43.10
CA LEU A 610 -2.83 22.01 -43.00
C LEU A 610 -2.69 22.49 -41.55
N THR A 611 -1.45 22.69 -41.11
CA THR A 611 -1.18 23.29 -39.80
C THR A 611 -0.18 24.43 -39.95
N PRO A 612 -0.48 25.64 -39.42
CA PRO A 612 0.45 26.76 -39.41
C PRO A 612 1.47 26.68 -38.25
N ARG A 613 1.45 25.59 -37.47
CA ARG A 613 2.10 25.50 -36.16
C ARG A 613 3.48 24.83 -36.20
N LEU A 614 3.87 24.29 -37.35
CA LEU A 614 5.13 23.58 -37.55
C LEU A 614 6.15 24.47 -38.26
N ASP A 615 7.42 24.29 -37.92
CA ASP A 615 8.53 25.01 -38.56
C ASP A 615 9.52 24.02 -39.19
N THR A 616 10.19 23.21 -38.37
CA THR A 616 11.25 22.30 -38.86
C THR A 616 10.69 20.96 -39.32
N HIS A 617 9.48 20.61 -38.91
CA HIS A 617 8.87 19.32 -39.23
C HIS A 617 7.95 19.40 -40.47
N PRO A 618 7.95 18.37 -41.35
CA PRO A 618 7.07 18.30 -42.50
C PRO A 618 5.62 17.99 -42.11
N ALA A 619 5.43 17.20 -41.06
CA ALA A 619 4.10 16.75 -40.62
C ALA A 619 4.14 16.27 -39.16
N MET A 620 2.96 16.17 -38.54
CA MET A 620 2.77 15.52 -37.25
C MET A 620 1.44 14.73 -37.22
N ILE A 621 1.34 13.77 -36.30
CA ILE A 621 0.08 13.06 -36.02
C ILE A 621 -0.55 13.62 -34.75
N THR A 622 -1.84 13.91 -34.81
CA THR A 622 -2.62 14.35 -33.65
C THR A 622 -3.77 13.40 -33.35
N VAL A 623 -3.99 13.17 -32.06
CA VAL A 623 -5.03 12.30 -31.48
C VAL A 623 -5.51 13.00 -30.21
N LEU A 624 -6.83 13.12 -30.00
CA LEU A 624 -7.40 13.85 -28.87
C LEU A 624 -6.89 13.33 -27.51
N GLU A 625 -6.87 12.02 -27.34
CA GLU A 625 -6.38 11.33 -26.14
C GLU A 625 -5.04 10.63 -26.40
N MET A 626 -4.03 11.39 -26.86
CA MET A 626 -2.71 10.86 -27.24
C MET A 626 -2.07 9.96 -26.16
N GLY A 627 -2.07 10.40 -24.90
CA GLY A 627 -1.46 9.61 -23.83
C GLY A 627 -2.18 8.30 -23.54
N ALA A 628 -3.52 8.29 -23.63
CA ALA A 628 -4.31 7.06 -23.49
C ALA A 628 -4.05 6.10 -24.66
N ALA A 629 -3.95 6.64 -25.89
CA ALA A 629 -3.58 5.89 -27.09
C ALA A 629 -2.20 5.22 -26.96
N ARG A 630 -1.17 5.96 -26.52
CA ARG A 630 0.18 5.42 -26.27
C ARG A 630 0.18 4.33 -25.19
N HIS A 631 -0.58 4.52 -24.12
CA HIS A 631 -0.70 3.49 -23.07
C HIS A 631 -1.41 2.23 -23.58
N PHE A 632 -2.49 2.40 -24.34
CA PHE A 632 -3.23 1.30 -24.95
C PHE A 632 -2.33 0.42 -25.83
N LEU A 633 -1.51 1.03 -26.69
CA LEU A 633 -0.55 0.30 -27.55
C LEU A 633 0.52 -0.45 -26.76
N ARG A 634 0.90 0.03 -25.57
CA ARG A 634 1.88 -0.63 -24.70
C ARG A 634 1.30 -1.84 -23.97
N THR A 635 0.03 -1.77 -23.54
CA THR A 635 -0.61 -2.81 -22.71
C THR A 635 -1.24 -3.92 -23.55
N GLN A 636 -1.77 -3.62 -24.75
CA GLN A 636 -2.25 -4.65 -25.67
C GLN A 636 -1.12 -5.09 -26.60
N GLN A 637 -0.42 -6.16 -26.21
CA GLN A 637 0.44 -6.88 -27.15
C GLN A 637 -0.43 -7.55 -28.24
N LEU A 638 -0.16 -7.18 -29.50
CA LEU A 638 -0.32 -8.00 -30.72
C LEU A 638 -1.63 -7.93 -31.54
N ALA A 639 -1.40 -7.81 -32.86
CA ALA A 639 -2.18 -8.31 -34.00
C ALA A 639 -3.55 -7.70 -34.32
N ARG A 640 -3.66 -6.36 -34.31
CA ARG A 640 -4.74 -5.67 -35.03
C ARG A 640 -4.28 -5.22 -36.41
N THR A 641 -5.19 -5.19 -37.39
CA THR A 641 -4.86 -4.63 -38.70
C THR A 641 -4.62 -3.12 -38.59
N ALA A 642 -3.94 -2.52 -39.57
CA ALA A 642 -3.73 -1.07 -39.60
C ALA A 642 -5.06 -0.28 -39.57
N GLU A 643 -6.14 -0.86 -40.12
CA GLU A 643 -7.48 -0.28 -40.20
C GLU A 643 -8.18 -0.27 -38.85
N GLU A 644 -8.19 -1.41 -38.14
CA GLU A 644 -8.75 -1.50 -36.79
C GLU A 644 -8.04 -0.54 -35.85
N ARG A 645 -6.72 -0.40 -35.99
CA ARG A 645 -5.94 0.54 -35.20
C ARG A 645 -6.32 1.98 -35.51
N ALA A 646 -6.44 2.34 -36.79
CA ALA A 646 -6.83 3.69 -37.18
C ALA A 646 -8.25 4.04 -36.73
N GLN A 647 -9.18 3.07 -36.70
CA GLN A 647 -10.54 3.28 -36.20
C GLN A 647 -10.57 3.57 -34.68
N ILE A 648 -9.64 2.97 -33.93
CA ILE A 648 -9.49 3.19 -32.48
C ILE A 648 -8.78 4.52 -32.20
N LEU A 649 -7.64 4.76 -32.86
CA LEU A 649 -6.80 5.93 -32.61
C LEU A 649 -7.36 7.21 -33.23
N GLN A 650 -8.11 7.08 -34.31
CA GLN A 650 -8.63 8.17 -35.14
C GLN A 650 -7.59 9.27 -35.47
N PRO A 651 -6.40 8.90 -36.00
CA PRO A 651 -5.31 9.86 -36.16
C PRO A 651 -5.61 10.89 -37.25
N THR A 652 -5.24 12.14 -36.99
CA THR A 652 -5.20 13.21 -38.00
C THR A 652 -3.75 13.48 -38.38
N LEU A 653 -3.46 13.49 -39.69
CA LEU A 653 -2.16 13.90 -40.20
C LEU A 653 -2.20 15.39 -40.52
N GLU A 654 -1.36 16.16 -39.83
CA GLU A 654 -1.22 17.60 -40.06
C GLU A 654 0.07 17.88 -40.83
N ILE A 655 -0.03 18.62 -41.94
CA ILE A 655 1.10 18.92 -42.83
C ILE A 655 1.50 20.40 -42.81
N ASN A 656 2.81 20.63 -42.91
CA ASN A 656 3.41 21.95 -43.02
C ASN A 656 3.58 22.34 -44.49
N ALA A 657 2.72 23.22 -45.00
CA ALA A 657 2.75 23.69 -46.39
C ALA A 657 4.04 24.45 -46.76
N GLY A 658 4.78 24.96 -45.77
CA GLY A 658 6.05 25.67 -45.95
C GLY A 658 7.28 24.76 -45.94
N HIS A 659 7.12 23.49 -45.60
CA HIS A 659 8.26 22.56 -45.51
C HIS A 659 8.69 22.06 -46.90
N ASP A 660 10.00 22.01 -47.16
CA ASP A 660 10.53 21.67 -48.48
C ASP A 660 10.17 20.25 -48.93
N LEU A 661 10.13 19.28 -48.01
CA LEU A 661 9.63 17.93 -48.32
C LEU A 661 8.17 17.92 -48.76
N ILE A 662 7.30 18.77 -48.18
CA ILE A 662 5.88 18.82 -48.55
C ILE A 662 5.71 19.48 -49.92
N LYS A 663 6.47 20.55 -50.20
CA LYS A 663 6.51 21.18 -51.53
C LYS A 663 7.04 20.22 -52.60
N LYS A 664 8.08 19.46 -52.28
CA LYS A 664 8.62 18.41 -53.18
C LYS A 664 7.63 17.27 -53.37
N LEU A 665 6.91 16.86 -52.34
CA LEU A 665 5.85 15.84 -52.44
C LEU A 665 4.74 16.30 -53.40
N HIS A 666 4.31 17.56 -53.31
CA HIS A 666 3.35 18.15 -54.26
C HIS A 666 3.84 18.08 -55.70
N SER A 667 5.11 18.40 -55.97
CA SER A 667 5.67 18.27 -57.32
C SER A 667 5.88 16.82 -57.79
N LEU A 668 6.26 15.92 -56.86
CA LEU A 668 6.52 14.51 -57.17
C LEU A 668 5.24 13.76 -57.55
N LYS A 669 4.09 14.11 -56.98
CA LYS A 669 2.83 13.41 -57.27
C LYS A 669 2.51 13.40 -58.77
N ASP A 670 2.88 14.47 -59.49
CA ASP A 670 2.62 14.63 -60.92
C ASP A 670 3.81 14.18 -61.79
N THR A 671 5.04 14.24 -61.27
CA THR A 671 6.26 13.93 -62.04
C THR A 671 6.77 12.50 -61.88
N ASN A 672 6.56 11.89 -60.72
CA ASN A 672 6.91 10.50 -60.40
C ASN A 672 6.01 10.00 -59.25
N SER A 673 4.79 9.56 -59.60
CA SER A 673 3.77 9.14 -58.62
C SER A 673 4.22 7.97 -57.75
N ASP A 674 5.05 7.06 -58.26
CA ASP A 674 5.56 5.91 -57.48
C ASP A 674 6.50 6.40 -56.37
N LEU A 675 7.43 7.29 -56.70
CA LEU A 675 8.32 7.90 -55.71
C LEU A 675 7.56 8.79 -54.72
N ALA A 676 6.53 9.51 -55.19
CA ALA A 676 5.65 10.30 -54.33
C ALA A 676 4.92 9.42 -53.30
N GLY A 677 4.39 8.26 -53.74
CA GLY A 677 3.74 7.30 -52.86
C GLY A 677 4.68 6.81 -51.76
N LEU A 678 5.90 6.37 -52.12
CA LEU A 678 6.91 5.94 -51.14
C LEU A 678 7.29 7.06 -50.16
N LEU A 679 7.44 8.29 -50.64
CA LEU A 679 7.77 9.45 -49.80
C LEU A 679 6.62 9.78 -48.84
N LEU A 680 5.37 9.73 -49.30
CA LEU A 680 4.19 9.95 -48.45
C LEU A 680 4.10 8.90 -47.34
N GLU A 681 4.30 7.61 -47.66
CA GLU A 681 4.31 6.56 -46.64
C GLU A 681 5.38 6.83 -45.59
N GLN A 682 6.59 7.21 -46.01
CA GLN A 682 7.68 7.51 -45.09
C GLN A 682 7.41 8.76 -44.23
N ILE A 683 6.80 9.81 -44.78
CA ILE A 683 6.40 11.00 -44.00
C ILE A 683 5.38 10.60 -42.93
N TYR A 684 4.39 9.79 -43.29
CA TYR A 684 3.39 9.27 -42.35
C TYR A 684 4.04 8.42 -41.24
N ASP A 685 4.93 7.49 -41.59
CA ASP A 685 5.62 6.66 -40.61
C ASP A 685 6.49 7.48 -39.67
N ASN A 686 7.24 8.45 -40.20
CA ASN A 686 8.06 9.36 -39.40
C ASN A 686 7.19 10.14 -38.39
N ALA A 687 6.02 10.61 -38.83
CA ALA A 687 5.08 11.32 -37.95
C ALA A 687 4.46 10.38 -36.89
N MET A 688 4.17 9.12 -37.24
CA MET A 688 3.70 8.10 -36.29
C MET A 688 4.78 7.72 -35.25
N ILE A 689 6.04 7.64 -35.67
CA ILE A 689 7.19 7.42 -34.77
C ILE A 689 7.37 8.61 -33.84
N ALA A 690 7.35 9.83 -34.37
CA ALA A 690 7.42 11.05 -33.56
C ALA A 690 6.27 11.15 -32.55
N ALA A 691 5.08 10.64 -32.92
CA ALA A 691 3.92 10.55 -32.04
C ALA A 691 4.04 9.44 -30.98
N GLY A 692 5.01 8.53 -31.07
CA GLY A 692 5.08 7.34 -30.22
C GLY A 692 3.93 6.36 -30.44
N LEU A 693 3.30 6.39 -31.63
CA LEU A 693 2.19 5.53 -32.03
C LEU A 693 2.61 4.49 -33.07
N ASN A 694 3.91 4.38 -33.36
CA ASN A 694 4.43 3.39 -34.30
C ASN A 694 4.29 1.97 -33.74
N ASP A 695 4.12 1.03 -34.66
CA ASP A 695 4.21 -0.39 -34.37
C ASP A 695 5.68 -0.84 -34.38
N ASP A 696 5.91 -2.14 -34.54
CA ASP A 696 7.18 -2.69 -34.99
C ASP A 696 7.74 -1.88 -36.19
N PRO A 697 8.89 -1.19 -36.04
CA PRO A 697 9.47 -0.40 -37.11
C PRO A 697 10.20 -1.25 -38.16
N ARG A 698 10.40 -2.56 -37.94
CA ARG A 698 11.18 -3.42 -38.86
C ARG A 698 10.60 -3.50 -40.27
N PRO A 699 9.28 -3.62 -40.50
CA PRO A 699 8.70 -3.65 -41.85
C PRO A 699 8.94 -2.35 -42.65
N MET A 700 9.02 -1.21 -41.97
CA MET A 700 9.30 0.09 -42.61
C MET A 700 10.69 0.13 -43.27
N ILE A 701 11.67 -0.61 -42.73
CA ILE A 701 13.07 -0.54 -43.19
C ILE A 701 13.23 -0.94 -44.66
N ALA A 702 12.51 -1.96 -45.12
CA ALA A 702 12.58 -2.39 -46.53
C ALA A 702 12.09 -1.28 -47.47
N ARG A 703 10.96 -0.63 -47.13
CA ARG A 703 10.41 0.50 -47.88
C ARG A 703 11.32 1.72 -47.83
N LEU A 704 11.90 2.02 -46.66
CA LEU A 704 12.86 3.12 -46.52
C LEU A 704 14.09 2.91 -47.43
N ASN A 705 14.64 1.70 -47.48
CA ASN A 705 15.77 1.39 -48.36
C ASN A 705 15.40 1.56 -49.85
N GLU A 706 14.20 1.13 -50.26
CA GLU A 706 13.69 1.35 -51.61
C GLU A 706 13.53 2.84 -51.94
N LEU A 707 12.93 3.60 -51.03
CA LEU A 707 12.77 5.05 -51.15
C LEU A 707 14.13 5.74 -51.32
N LEU A 708 15.10 5.40 -50.48
CA LEU A 708 16.45 5.98 -50.54
C LEU A 708 17.14 5.63 -51.86
N ALA A 709 17.07 4.37 -52.30
CA ALA A 709 17.64 3.95 -53.58
C ALA A 709 17.04 4.76 -54.74
N LYS A 710 15.70 4.82 -54.84
CA LYS A 710 14.99 5.56 -55.89
C LYS A 710 15.23 7.07 -55.84
N ALA A 711 15.29 7.65 -54.65
CA ALA A 711 15.55 9.08 -54.48
C ALA A 711 16.98 9.47 -54.91
N LEU A 712 17.92 8.54 -54.82
CA LEU A 712 19.33 8.75 -55.15
C LEU A 712 19.73 8.28 -56.56
N GLU A 713 18.80 7.75 -57.37
CA GLU A 713 19.08 7.32 -58.75
C GLU A 713 19.62 8.44 -59.66
N LYS A 714 19.34 9.71 -59.32
CA LYS A 714 19.80 10.89 -60.07
C LYS A 714 21.12 11.48 -59.55
N HIS A 715 21.80 10.80 -58.63
CA HIS A 715 23.04 11.25 -57.98
C HIS A 715 24.24 10.37 -58.30
#